data_AF-A0A5C5V053-F1
#
_entry.id   AF-A0A5C5V053-F1
#
_cell.length_a   1.000
_cell.length_b   1.000
_cell.length_c   1.000
_cell.angle_alpha   90.00
_cell.angle_beta   90.00
_cell.angle_gamma   90.00
#
_symmetry.space_group_name_H-M   'P 1'
#
loop_
_entity.id
_entity.type
_entity.pdbx_description
1 polymer ?
#
loop_
_entity_poly.entity_id
_entity_poly.type
_entity_poly.pdbx_seq_one_letter_code
_entity_poly.pdbx_strand_id
1 'polypeptide(L)'
;MKSLRPLFAFAALLLLAACSSPAGAAEKFDATVWRELPVYHNGRVKPLDTLANLVVEEITSHDKTSVKLNLVDFYSAEELAKPEMADALSILPAGEERKFQPSELLLNWLAQPQEWERVPFIIAEHEEVRNALGLPLEGPAGKRLRFASPYEITHSVALRKYLLDIDTRRRAEGKDFEMTPAQQRVWDVLMKYALYRDVTFDPQLEITLNEAMPMPGGRDRLFYSVMAAAKVMSQEPNVKNQTLEDQYQMLMQLGGESPMALSANRLLSSYRALFSMLVNAQVDAHAFLENDEAEPLGPDEPPTLEEVEPLVADFRASAHELAELLRVERDRADTQQTLSRSQYETIKPMFQEMLVKTSELDRLGLEMQLGLYEGSDLVKKFNRSLSGTLYVVPALNAAALKKDRDTENMAQPWLGLTTILYGSGEVLKGYPEDKINQVKAAWKNLTNKYVAGEPTAEAQTQLAAALRSIGEQTDAARRDLVEDDQQDDHILAYTAYPPADSPRIAAEVRYNALDPFMIAWIICLGATLCYSLSFGVLRKVMFWSGTALLITAIVWSTYAFYLRITISGWAPVTNMYETVVFVPWVVAVLGAAFLLLPLIDRGRLEAWRATACPGTPEATPLSASQLETQSAGVWTVLGIIAAVVRVPLMIFTVWMLAFALYSDGNRPIITDLNPLTAFSLSSNMAKDAAIWLVKMLTLLITVYFVPRLLVSSLFAVYFIARDWLVNRSVSTSLPAVLERSYFGLAASGAATFFFCVASFAPVLDENFSPLQPVLRSNMWLTVHVLTIVASYGAGMLSWALGVIALFFYMFGKYRPPVDPVNTPDGFRPAHQAQAELGYRPPEQCAVLAGYCYRAIQVSVLLLATGTILGGLWADVSWGRFWGWDPKEVWALISLLVYLAILHGRFAGWFNNFGLVVGTILGFTMIVFSWYGVNFLLPMFSGGQAVGLHSYGFGEGGQGYVLGFVALNLVYLGVAAVRFQVTNVVKPANHQTDNVSRLVDEEEVINAESADAERGLEG
;
A
#
# COMPACT_ATOMS: atom_id res chain seq x y z
N MET A 1 31.82 10.21 28.74
CA MET A 1 30.42 10.58 29.09
C MET A 1 30.17 12.08 29.19
N LYS A 2 31.08 12.93 29.68
CA LYS A 2 30.85 14.40 29.73
C LYS A 2 30.91 15.13 28.37
N SER A 3 31.51 14.53 27.34
CA SER A 3 31.66 15.12 25.99
C SER A 3 30.53 14.82 25.00
N LEU A 4 29.53 14.01 25.38
CA LEU A 4 28.43 13.57 24.49
C LEU A 4 27.17 14.46 24.59
N ARG A 5 27.05 15.26 25.65
CA ARG A 5 25.92 16.18 25.87
C ARG A 5 25.69 17.22 24.75
N PRO A 6 26.73 17.88 24.19
CA PRO A 6 26.49 18.86 23.13
C PRO A 6 26.02 18.21 21.82
N LEU A 7 26.37 16.95 21.57
CA LEU A 7 26.03 16.23 20.33
C LEU A 7 24.58 15.70 20.36
N PHE A 8 24.12 15.23 21.53
CA PHE A 8 22.69 14.94 21.74
C PHE A 8 21.84 16.20 21.76
N ALA A 9 22.35 17.31 22.31
CA ALA A 9 21.67 18.61 22.26
C ALA A 9 21.59 19.13 20.82
N PHE A 10 22.63 18.97 20.00
CA PHE A 10 22.64 19.39 18.60
C PHE A 10 21.73 18.53 17.71
N ALA A 11 21.70 17.21 17.92
CA ALA A 11 20.75 16.32 17.25
C ALA A 11 19.30 16.58 17.68
N ALA A 12 19.05 16.86 18.96
CA ALA A 12 17.75 17.28 19.46
C ALA A 12 17.34 18.67 18.94
N LEU A 13 18.29 19.59 18.76
CA LEU A 13 18.06 20.92 18.15
C LEU A 13 17.78 20.83 16.65
N LEU A 14 18.42 19.91 15.92
CA LEU A 14 18.11 19.64 14.51
C LEU A 14 16.74 18.96 14.34
N LEU A 15 16.37 18.06 15.26
CA LEU A 15 15.02 17.48 15.32
C LEU A 15 13.96 18.52 15.70
N LEU A 16 14.25 19.43 16.64
CA LEU A 16 13.37 20.53 17.02
C LEU A 16 13.24 21.59 15.92
N ALA A 17 14.31 21.87 15.17
CA ALA A 17 14.31 22.79 14.04
C ALA A 17 13.59 22.20 12.81
N ALA A 18 13.61 20.88 12.63
CA ALA A 18 12.80 20.18 11.64
C ALA A 18 11.30 20.12 12.05
N CYS A 19 10.99 20.22 13.35
CA CYS A 19 9.62 20.26 13.87
C CYS A 19 9.05 21.68 14.05
N SER A 20 9.84 22.73 13.85
CA SER A 20 9.33 24.11 13.88
C SER A 20 8.82 24.49 12.49
N SER A 21 7.51 24.36 12.27
CA SER A 21 6.86 24.99 11.12
C SER A 21 7.20 26.49 11.10
N PRO A 22 7.53 27.07 9.93
CA PRO A 22 7.68 28.51 9.84
C PRO A 22 6.32 29.12 10.21
N ALA A 23 6.30 29.96 11.23
CA ALA A 23 5.15 30.79 11.58
C ALA A 23 4.94 31.80 10.45
N GLY A 24 4.30 31.35 9.37
CA GLY A 24 3.71 32.18 8.33
C GLY A 24 2.38 32.74 8.81
N ALA A 25 2.02 33.92 8.30
CA ALA A 25 0.85 34.73 8.64
C ALA A 25 -0.36 33.93 9.14
N ALA A 26 -0.99 34.42 10.22
CA ALA A 26 -2.18 33.86 10.85
C ALA A 26 -3.15 33.28 9.81
N GLU A 27 -3.24 31.93 9.73
CA GLU A 27 -4.22 31.25 8.89
C GLU A 27 -5.62 31.71 9.35
N LYS A 28 -6.36 32.39 8.46
CA LYS A 28 -7.75 32.77 8.72
C LYS A 28 -8.68 31.54 8.82
N PHE A 29 -8.24 30.40 8.30
CA PHE A 29 -8.97 29.13 8.30
C PHE A 29 -8.25 28.09 9.18
N ASP A 30 -8.78 27.85 10.37
CA ASP A 30 -8.36 26.71 11.19
C ASP A 30 -9.11 25.46 10.69
N ALA A 31 -8.41 24.59 9.97
CA ALA A 31 -8.98 23.41 9.34
C ALA A 31 -9.10 22.19 10.28
N THR A 32 -8.79 22.32 11.57
CA THR A 32 -8.54 21.15 12.45
C THR A 32 -9.71 20.16 12.46
N VAL A 33 -10.94 20.63 12.66
CA VAL A 33 -12.13 19.76 12.72
C VAL A 33 -12.56 19.31 11.33
N TRP A 34 -12.46 20.21 10.34
CA TRP A 34 -12.79 19.90 8.95
C TRP A 34 -11.93 18.76 8.39
N ARG A 35 -10.62 18.76 8.67
CA ARG A 35 -9.67 17.72 8.24
C ARG A 35 -10.01 16.35 8.81
N GLU A 36 -10.52 16.29 10.03
CA GLU A 36 -10.87 15.05 10.73
C GLU A 36 -12.27 14.53 10.40
N LEU A 37 -13.06 15.23 9.56
CA LEU A 37 -14.40 14.79 9.23
C LEU A 37 -14.36 13.38 8.59
N PRO A 38 -15.09 12.38 9.13
CA PRO A 38 -15.09 11.04 8.57
C PRO A 38 -15.77 10.99 7.21
N VAL A 39 -15.09 10.42 6.22
CA VAL A 39 -15.63 10.21 4.88
C VAL A 39 -15.38 8.77 4.44
N TYR A 40 -16.33 8.19 3.69
CA TYR A 40 -16.16 6.85 3.13
C TYR A 40 -15.64 6.93 1.71
N HIS A 41 -14.50 6.30 1.46
CA HIS A 41 -13.88 6.33 0.15
C HIS A 41 -13.00 5.08 -0.06
N ASN A 42 -13.12 4.43 -1.23
CA ASN A 42 -12.39 3.21 -1.58
C ASN A 42 -12.48 2.10 -0.52
N GLY A 43 -13.70 1.77 -0.12
CA GLY A 43 -13.96 0.61 0.73
C GLY A 43 -13.71 0.82 2.23
N ARG A 44 -13.31 2.03 2.67
CA ARG A 44 -13.05 2.34 4.08
C ARG A 44 -13.42 3.77 4.47
N VAL A 45 -13.65 3.96 5.77
CA VAL A 45 -13.71 5.29 6.38
C VAL A 45 -12.30 5.87 6.51
N LYS A 46 -12.13 7.14 6.15
CA LYS A 46 -10.90 7.93 6.20
C LYS A 46 -11.20 9.38 6.60
N PRO A 47 -10.23 10.18 7.09
CA PRO A 47 -10.44 11.61 7.27
C PRO A 47 -10.65 12.30 5.92
N LEU A 48 -11.42 13.38 5.94
CA LEU A 48 -11.59 14.28 4.80
C LEU A 48 -10.26 14.77 4.26
N ASP A 49 -9.27 15.00 5.13
CA ASP A 49 -7.93 15.42 4.74
C ASP A 49 -7.30 14.48 3.70
N THR A 50 -7.46 13.17 3.86
CA THR A 50 -6.93 12.19 2.89
C THR A 50 -7.67 12.30 1.56
N LEU A 51 -8.99 12.42 1.57
CA LEU A 51 -9.77 12.58 0.33
C LEU A 51 -9.42 13.88 -0.38
N ALA A 52 -9.29 14.98 0.38
CA ALA A 52 -8.92 16.28 -0.15
C ALA A 52 -7.53 16.26 -0.78
N ASN A 53 -6.55 15.60 -0.14
CA ASN A 53 -5.21 15.42 -0.72
C ASN A 53 -5.29 14.67 -2.06
N LEU A 54 -6.02 13.55 -2.12
CA LEU A 54 -6.16 12.76 -3.35
C LEU A 54 -6.83 13.55 -4.49
N VAL A 55 -7.95 14.22 -4.18
CA VAL A 55 -8.72 15.00 -5.18
C VAL A 55 -7.88 16.18 -5.70
N VAL A 56 -7.24 16.92 -4.80
CA VAL A 56 -6.45 18.10 -5.18
C VAL A 56 -5.17 17.68 -5.91
N GLU A 57 -4.48 16.63 -5.46
CA GLU A 57 -3.30 16.09 -6.15
C GLU A 57 -3.66 15.63 -7.57
N GLU A 58 -4.78 14.93 -7.74
CA GLU A 58 -5.24 14.46 -9.05
C GLU A 58 -5.53 15.62 -10.01
N ILE A 59 -6.23 16.66 -9.54
CA ILE A 59 -6.63 17.80 -10.38
C ILE A 59 -5.45 18.73 -10.69
N THR A 60 -4.59 18.99 -9.69
CA THR A 60 -3.55 20.05 -9.76
C THR A 60 -2.13 19.51 -9.97
N SER A 61 -1.90 18.19 -9.83
CA SER A 61 -0.59 17.53 -9.89
C SER A 61 0.46 18.20 -8.98
N HIS A 62 0.04 18.63 -7.78
CA HIS A 62 0.89 19.34 -6.84
C HIS A 62 1.36 18.46 -5.69
N ASP A 63 2.56 18.76 -5.18
CA ASP A 63 3.13 18.17 -3.97
C ASP A 63 2.16 18.36 -2.79
N LYS A 64 1.97 17.34 -1.94
CA LYS A 64 0.91 17.17 -0.92
C LYS A 64 0.70 18.32 0.08
N THR A 65 1.47 19.40 0.02
CA THR A 65 1.58 20.42 1.07
C THR A 65 0.78 21.70 0.83
N SER A 66 0.45 22.06 -0.41
CA SER A 66 -0.45 23.20 -0.74
C SER A 66 -0.49 23.54 -2.22
N VAL A 67 -1.61 24.04 -2.72
CA VAL A 67 -1.68 24.63 -4.07
C VAL A 67 -1.41 26.14 -4.01
N LYS A 68 -0.53 26.62 -4.88
CA LYS A 68 -0.24 28.06 -5.03
C LYS A 68 -0.84 28.58 -6.33
N LEU A 69 -1.67 29.62 -6.23
CA LEU A 69 -2.33 30.23 -7.38
C LEU A 69 -2.13 31.74 -7.38
N ASN A 70 -1.92 32.29 -8.56
CA ASN A 70 -1.85 33.73 -8.81
C ASN A 70 -2.38 34.02 -10.22
N LEU A 71 -3.44 34.82 -10.33
CA LEU A 71 -4.09 35.10 -11.61
C LEU A 71 -3.19 35.88 -12.60
N VAL A 72 -2.24 36.68 -12.10
CA VAL A 72 -1.35 37.47 -12.96
C VAL A 72 -0.32 36.63 -13.70
N ASP A 73 -0.11 35.37 -13.29
CA ASP A 73 0.71 34.43 -14.05
C ASP A 73 0.00 33.98 -15.35
N PHE A 74 -1.34 34.03 -15.39
CA PHE A 74 -2.17 33.51 -16.49
C PHE A 74 -2.76 34.60 -17.38
N TYR A 75 -3.22 35.71 -16.78
CA TYR A 75 -3.98 36.75 -17.48
C TYR A 75 -3.27 38.10 -17.42
N SER A 76 -3.38 38.89 -18.50
CA SER A 76 -2.88 40.26 -18.56
C SER A 76 -3.74 41.22 -17.72
N ALA A 77 -3.20 42.40 -17.39
CA ALA A 77 -3.93 43.40 -16.64
C ALA A 77 -5.22 43.88 -17.34
N GLU A 78 -5.22 43.89 -18.68
CA GLU A 78 -6.41 44.23 -19.48
C GLU A 78 -7.48 43.14 -19.42
N GLU A 79 -7.08 41.86 -19.38
CA GLU A 79 -8.00 40.73 -19.24
C GLU A 79 -8.61 40.66 -17.84
N LEU A 80 -7.81 40.89 -16.80
CA LEU A 80 -8.28 40.94 -15.41
C LEU A 80 -9.24 42.11 -15.16
N ALA A 81 -9.18 43.17 -15.97
CA ALA A 81 -10.11 44.30 -15.85
C ALA A 81 -11.51 44.02 -16.43
N LYS A 82 -11.71 42.89 -17.12
CA LYS A 82 -13.02 42.53 -17.70
C LYS A 82 -14.03 42.22 -16.58
N PRO A 83 -15.32 42.61 -16.73
CA PRO A 83 -16.35 42.33 -15.73
C PRO A 83 -16.51 40.84 -15.40
N GLU A 84 -16.28 39.98 -16.40
CA GLU A 84 -16.38 38.52 -16.27
C GLU A 84 -15.33 37.92 -15.32
N MET A 85 -14.25 38.63 -14.99
CA MET A 85 -13.22 38.18 -14.06
C MET A 85 -13.51 38.56 -12.60
N ALA A 86 -14.61 39.28 -12.33
CA ALA A 86 -14.96 39.73 -10.99
C ALA A 86 -15.06 38.56 -9.97
N ASP A 87 -15.64 37.43 -10.40
CA ASP A 87 -15.81 36.25 -9.57
C ASP A 87 -14.47 35.51 -9.32
N ALA A 88 -13.54 35.51 -10.28
CA ALA A 88 -12.21 34.96 -10.03
C ALA A 88 -11.40 35.87 -9.09
N LEU A 89 -11.60 37.20 -9.19
CA LEU A 89 -10.91 38.21 -8.38
C LEU A 89 -11.42 38.29 -6.93
N SER A 90 -12.64 37.84 -6.64
CA SER A 90 -13.13 37.73 -5.26
C SER A 90 -12.35 36.67 -4.46
N ILE A 91 -11.97 35.56 -5.12
CA ILE A 91 -11.17 34.49 -4.51
C ILE A 91 -9.69 34.85 -4.47
N LEU A 92 -9.17 35.39 -5.58
CA LEU A 92 -7.76 35.70 -5.81
C LEU A 92 -7.61 37.15 -6.30
N PRO A 93 -7.43 38.12 -5.37
CA PRO A 93 -7.19 39.50 -5.75
C PRO A 93 -5.98 39.65 -6.69
N ALA A 94 -6.09 40.55 -7.68
CA ALA A 94 -5.04 40.75 -8.67
C ALA A 94 -3.69 41.11 -8.03
N GLY A 95 -2.67 40.29 -8.28
CA GLY A 95 -1.30 40.51 -7.80
C GLY A 95 -0.98 39.86 -6.45
N GLU A 96 -1.94 39.20 -5.80
CA GLU A 96 -1.71 38.44 -4.56
C GLU A 96 -1.54 36.94 -4.85
N GLU A 97 -0.45 36.34 -4.36
CA GLU A 97 -0.28 34.88 -4.35
C GLU A 97 -1.01 34.31 -3.12
N ARG A 98 -1.93 33.38 -3.34
CA ARG A 98 -2.59 32.64 -2.25
C ARG A 98 -2.15 31.17 -2.26
N LYS A 99 -1.83 30.68 -1.08
CA LYS A 99 -1.51 29.27 -0.81
C LYS A 99 -2.73 28.63 -0.14
N PHE A 100 -3.26 27.58 -0.74
CA PHE A 100 -4.38 26.81 -0.19
C PHE A 100 -3.89 25.47 0.35
N GLN A 101 -4.37 25.09 1.53
CA GLN A 101 -4.30 23.69 1.97
C GLN A 101 -5.32 22.85 1.19
N PRO A 102 -5.05 21.56 0.88
CA PRO A 102 -5.99 20.75 0.10
C PRO A 102 -7.41 20.69 0.68
N SER A 103 -7.52 20.55 2.01
CA SER A 103 -8.82 20.53 2.71
C SER A 103 -9.55 21.88 2.68
N GLU A 104 -8.81 23.00 2.71
CA GLU A 104 -9.37 24.35 2.53
C GLU A 104 -9.87 24.55 1.10
N LEU A 105 -9.06 24.14 0.11
CA LEU A 105 -9.40 24.26 -1.30
C LEU A 105 -10.68 23.49 -1.64
N LEU A 106 -10.82 22.28 -1.10
CA LEU A 106 -12.03 21.47 -1.25
C LEU A 106 -13.27 22.15 -0.64
N LEU A 107 -13.14 22.76 0.55
CA LEU A 107 -14.24 23.54 1.14
C LEU A 107 -14.61 24.74 0.28
N ASN A 108 -13.61 25.42 -0.29
CA ASN A 108 -13.83 26.58 -1.14
C ASN A 108 -14.59 26.20 -2.43
N TRP A 109 -14.17 25.12 -3.11
CA TRP A 109 -14.88 24.56 -4.26
C TRP A 109 -16.33 24.21 -3.95
N LEU A 110 -16.60 23.62 -2.79
CA LEU A 110 -17.96 23.29 -2.36
C LEU A 110 -18.79 24.51 -1.97
N ALA A 111 -18.17 25.57 -1.42
CA ALA A 111 -18.88 26.75 -0.94
C ALA A 111 -19.22 27.73 -2.08
N GLN A 112 -18.34 27.87 -3.07
CA GLN A 112 -18.44 28.87 -4.14
C GLN A 112 -18.04 28.30 -5.52
N PRO A 113 -18.65 27.22 -6.02
CA PRO A 113 -18.19 26.55 -7.25
C PRO A 113 -18.19 27.47 -8.48
N GLN A 114 -19.19 28.35 -8.59
CA GLN A 114 -19.35 29.28 -9.71
C GLN A 114 -18.20 30.29 -9.82
N GLU A 115 -17.60 30.69 -8.69
CA GLU A 115 -16.50 31.67 -8.67
C GLU A 115 -15.18 31.07 -9.20
N TRP A 116 -15.07 29.73 -9.25
CA TRP A 116 -13.88 29.01 -9.71
C TRP A 116 -13.85 28.73 -11.22
N GLU A 117 -14.94 29.01 -11.96
CA GLU A 117 -15.04 28.71 -13.39
C GLU A 117 -13.88 29.27 -14.22
N ARG A 118 -13.41 30.46 -13.87
CA ARG A 118 -12.36 31.19 -14.59
C ARG A 118 -11.01 31.20 -13.87
N VAL A 119 -10.86 30.41 -12.81
CA VAL A 119 -9.59 30.26 -12.10
C VAL A 119 -8.81 29.08 -12.70
N PRO A 120 -7.57 29.28 -13.18
CA PRO A 120 -6.77 28.18 -13.72
C PRO A 120 -6.17 27.32 -12.62
N PHE A 121 -6.66 26.10 -12.44
CA PHE A 121 -6.12 25.13 -11.47
C PHE A 121 -6.01 23.69 -11.99
N ILE A 122 -6.63 23.35 -13.13
CA ILE A 122 -6.58 22.00 -13.71
C ILE A 122 -5.28 21.85 -14.48
N ILE A 123 -4.45 20.85 -14.15
CA ILE A 123 -3.14 20.67 -14.78
C ILE A 123 -3.26 20.37 -16.29
N ALA A 124 -2.61 21.22 -17.09
CA ALA A 124 -2.56 21.18 -18.55
C ALA A 124 -1.21 21.77 -19.04
N GLU A 125 -0.08 21.21 -18.57
CA GLU A 125 1.27 21.75 -18.83
C GLU A 125 1.93 21.22 -20.10
N HIS A 126 1.44 20.10 -20.64
CA HIS A 126 1.97 19.50 -21.86
C HIS A 126 1.58 20.31 -23.10
N GLU A 127 2.54 20.48 -24.02
CA GLU A 127 2.34 21.24 -25.25
C GLU A 127 1.23 20.66 -26.12
N GLU A 128 1.20 19.34 -26.29
CA GLU A 128 0.15 18.62 -27.04
C GLU A 128 -1.25 18.90 -26.48
N VAL A 129 -1.38 18.94 -25.15
CA VAL A 129 -2.64 19.19 -24.45
C VAL A 129 -3.09 20.64 -24.64
N ARG A 130 -2.17 21.60 -24.48
CA ARG A 130 -2.47 23.02 -24.71
C ARG A 130 -2.85 23.31 -26.15
N ASN A 131 -2.16 22.68 -27.11
CA ASN A 131 -2.50 22.79 -28.52
C ASN A 131 -3.89 22.21 -28.82
N ALA A 132 -4.25 21.07 -28.23
CA ALA A 132 -5.59 20.50 -28.35
C ALA A 132 -6.67 21.40 -27.72
N LEU A 133 -6.36 22.07 -26.60
CA LEU A 133 -7.25 23.03 -25.95
C LEU A 133 -7.25 24.43 -26.61
N GLY A 134 -6.33 24.73 -27.53
CA GLY A 134 -6.17 26.06 -28.12
C GLY A 134 -5.62 27.12 -27.15
N LEU A 135 -4.85 26.71 -26.15
CA LEU A 135 -4.29 27.57 -25.10
C LEU A 135 -2.83 27.95 -25.36
N PRO A 136 -2.38 29.16 -24.97
CA PRO A 136 -0.99 29.61 -25.17
C PRO A 136 -0.01 28.81 -24.29
N LEU A 137 1.23 28.60 -24.71
CA LEU A 137 2.22 27.88 -23.90
C LEU A 137 2.82 28.72 -22.76
N GLU A 138 2.90 30.03 -22.96
CA GLU A 138 3.51 30.99 -22.05
C GLU A 138 2.53 32.11 -21.68
N GLY A 139 2.60 32.58 -20.44
CA GLY A 139 1.78 33.66 -19.92
C GLY A 139 2.38 35.04 -20.21
N PRO A 140 1.71 36.12 -19.75
CA PRO A 140 2.14 37.50 -19.97
C PRO A 140 3.57 37.82 -19.47
N ALA A 141 4.04 37.07 -18.45
CA ALA A 141 5.36 37.21 -17.87
C ALA A 141 6.44 36.31 -18.52
N GLY A 142 6.13 35.63 -19.63
CA GLY A 142 7.04 34.67 -20.29
C GLY A 142 7.29 33.38 -19.51
N LYS A 143 6.48 33.10 -18.48
CA LYS A 143 6.51 31.83 -17.75
C LYS A 143 5.65 30.80 -18.48
N ARG A 144 6.11 29.56 -18.50
CA ARG A 144 5.32 28.43 -19.01
C ARG A 144 4.09 28.23 -18.13
N LEU A 145 2.92 28.20 -18.77
CA LEU A 145 1.65 28.03 -18.09
C LEU A 145 1.39 26.55 -17.82
N ARG A 146 0.90 26.26 -16.60
CA ARG A 146 0.70 24.88 -16.13
C ARG A 146 -0.76 24.50 -16.01
N PHE A 147 -1.65 25.46 -15.77
CA PHE A 147 -3.07 25.20 -15.49
C PHE A 147 -4.00 25.75 -16.57
N ALA A 148 -5.13 25.10 -16.73
CA ALA A 148 -6.31 25.57 -17.46
C ALA A 148 -7.47 25.79 -16.48
N SER A 149 -8.37 26.71 -16.81
CA SER A 149 -9.62 26.90 -16.06
C SER A 149 -10.75 25.98 -16.56
N PRO A 150 -11.74 25.64 -15.71
CA PRO A 150 -12.95 24.94 -16.14
C PRO A 150 -13.64 25.58 -17.36
N TYR A 151 -13.67 26.92 -17.40
CA TYR A 151 -14.22 27.70 -18.50
C TYR A 151 -13.43 27.50 -19.80
N GLU A 152 -12.09 27.55 -19.73
CA GLU A 152 -11.22 27.33 -20.89
C GLU A 152 -11.38 25.95 -21.51
N ILE A 153 -11.63 24.92 -20.69
CA ILE A 153 -11.85 23.54 -21.17
C ILE A 153 -13.20 23.42 -21.87
N THR A 154 -14.27 23.84 -21.20
CA THR A 154 -15.66 23.70 -21.70
C THR A 154 -15.93 24.53 -22.95
N HIS A 155 -15.34 25.73 -23.05
CA HIS A 155 -15.57 26.65 -24.15
C HIS A 155 -14.56 26.52 -25.30
N SER A 156 -13.60 25.60 -25.21
CA SER A 156 -12.59 25.41 -26.25
C SER A 156 -13.18 24.84 -27.55
N VAL A 157 -13.20 25.66 -28.59
CA VAL A 157 -13.52 25.24 -29.98
C VAL A 157 -12.49 24.22 -30.49
N ALA A 158 -11.21 24.44 -30.17
CA ALA A 158 -10.13 23.56 -30.59
C ALA A 158 -10.29 22.14 -30.02
N LEU A 159 -10.67 22.03 -28.75
CA LEU A 159 -10.91 20.75 -28.09
C LEU A 159 -12.09 20.01 -28.73
N ARG A 160 -13.19 20.71 -29.01
CA ARG A 160 -14.36 20.12 -29.69
C ARG A 160 -13.97 19.48 -31.02
N LYS A 161 -13.23 20.22 -31.85
CA LYS A 161 -12.73 19.72 -33.14
C LYS A 161 -11.78 18.53 -32.97
N TYR A 162 -10.91 18.59 -31.96
CA TYR A 162 -9.96 17.52 -31.65
C TYR A 162 -10.67 16.22 -31.28
N LEU A 163 -11.72 16.29 -30.44
CA LEU A 163 -12.49 15.11 -30.03
C LEU A 163 -13.35 14.54 -31.15
N LEU A 164 -13.89 15.38 -32.04
CA LEU A 164 -14.62 14.92 -33.23
C LEU A 164 -13.74 14.05 -34.12
N ASP A 165 -12.51 14.51 -34.41
CA ASP A 165 -11.54 13.74 -35.21
C ASP A 165 -11.25 12.36 -34.59
N ILE A 166 -11.13 12.31 -33.27
CA ILE A 166 -10.94 11.04 -32.52
C ILE A 166 -12.17 10.14 -32.65
N ASP A 167 -13.39 10.66 -32.50
CA ASP A 167 -14.61 9.85 -32.61
C ASP A 167 -14.80 9.33 -34.05
N THR A 168 -14.57 10.17 -35.05
CA THR A 168 -14.62 9.75 -36.47
C THR A 168 -13.64 8.61 -36.73
N ARG A 169 -12.42 8.70 -36.20
CA ARG A 169 -11.41 7.63 -36.31
C ARG A 169 -11.84 6.38 -35.57
N ARG A 170 -12.35 6.51 -34.33
CA ARG A 170 -12.87 5.39 -33.53
C ARG A 170 -13.97 4.62 -34.27
N ARG A 171 -14.90 5.33 -34.93
CA ARG A 171 -15.97 4.69 -35.73
C ARG A 171 -15.42 3.99 -36.97
N ALA A 172 -14.39 4.55 -37.61
CA ALA A 172 -13.77 3.95 -38.78
C ALA A 172 -12.93 2.70 -38.45
N GLU A 173 -12.18 2.73 -37.34
CA GLU A 173 -11.29 1.64 -36.89
C GLU A 173 -12.04 0.58 -36.05
N GLY A 174 -13.16 0.94 -35.43
CA GLY A 174 -14.01 0.03 -34.66
C GLY A 174 -13.25 -0.60 -33.48
N LYS A 175 -13.01 -1.92 -33.55
CA LYS A 175 -12.32 -2.67 -32.49
C LYS A 175 -10.79 -2.48 -32.49
N ASP A 176 -10.23 -1.99 -33.58
CA ASP A 176 -8.77 -1.79 -33.73
C ASP A 176 -8.33 -0.38 -33.28
N PHE A 177 -9.26 0.43 -32.74
CA PHE A 177 -8.98 1.78 -32.29
C PHE A 177 -8.11 1.79 -31.03
N GLU A 178 -6.93 2.39 -31.13
CA GLU A 178 -6.06 2.69 -30.00
C GLU A 178 -5.79 4.21 -29.89
N MET A 179 -5.88 4.75 -28.67
CA MET A 179 -5.52 6.13 -28.40
C MET A 179 -4.01 6.31 -28.41
N THR A 180 -3.53 7.37 -29.08
CA THR A 180 -2.11 7.76 -28.99
C THR A 180 -1.79 8.31 -27.59
N PRO A 181 -0.51 8.31 -27.15
CA PRO A 181 -0.13 8.88 -25.86
C PRO A 181 -0.54 10.36 -25.69
N ALA A 182 -0.56 11.13 -26.78
CA ALA A 182 -1.05 12.51 -26.79
C ALA A 182 -2.55 12.58 -26.48
N GLN A 183 -3.35 11.73 -27.13
CA GLN A 183 -4.80 11.63 -26.90
C GLN A 183 -5.13 11.19 -25.47
N GLN A 184 -4.35 10.24 -24.92
CA GLN A 184 -4.48 9.83 -23.52
C GLN A 184 -4.23 11.00 -22.55
N ARG A 185 -3.26 11.87 -22.85
CA ARG A 185 -3.01 13.08 -22.04
C ARG A 185 -4.12 14.12 -22.12
N VAL A 186 -4.75 14.28 -23.29
CA VAL A 186 -5.93 15.16 -23.42
C VAL A 186 -7.10 14.58 -22.65
N TRP A 187 -7.35 13.28 -22.79
CA TRP A 187 -8.38 12.56 -22.03
C TRP A 187 -8.17 12.68 -20.52
N ASP A 188 -6.93 12.59 -20.05
CA ASP A 188 -6.54 12.78 -18.65
C ASP A 188 -7.00 14.14 -18.10
N VAL A 189 -6.85 15.22 -18.87
CA VAL A 189 -7.32 16.56 -18.46
C VAL A 189 -8.85 16.61 -18.37
N LEU A 190 -9.57 15.95 -19.28
CA LEU A 190 -11.03 15.86 -19.22
C LEU A 190 -11.49 15.09 -17.98
N MET A 191 -10.78 14.01 -17.60
CA MET A 191 -11.09 13.27 -16.37
C MET A 191 -10.84 14.10 -15.10
N LYS A 192 -9.84 14.99 -15.11
CA LYS A 192 -9.57 15.90 -13.98
C LYS A 192 -10.63 17.00 -13.87
N TYR A 193 -11.02 17.58 -15.00
CA TYR A 193 -12.16 18.51 -15.06
C TYR A 193 -13.43 17.84 -14.50
N ALA A 194 -13.67 16.61 -14.91
CA ALA A 194 -14.81 15.86 -14.44
C ALA A 194 -14.81 15.55 -12.96
N LEU A 195 -13.66 15.17 -12.41
CA LEU A 195 -13.52 14.97 -10.98
C LEU A 195 -13.86 16.26 -10.21
N TYR A 196 -13.45 17.43 -10.71
CA TYR A 196 -13.85 18.71 -10.14
C TYR A 196 -15.38 18.89 -10.17
N ARG A 197 -16.04 18.56 -11.29
CA ARG A 197 -17.51 18.63 -11.40
C ARG A 197 -18.24 17.66 -10.50
N ASP A 198 -17.73 16.45 -10.33
CA ASP A 198 -18.28 15.47 -9.38
C ASP A 198 -18.20 15.98 -7.94
N VAL A 199 -17.13 16.70 -7.58
CA VAL A 199 -16.99 17.34 -6.26
C VAL A 199 -17.99 18.48 -6.08
N THR A 200 -18.14 19.32 -7.10
CA THR A 200 -19.02 20.50 -7.07
C THR A 200 -20.44 20.22 -7.57
N PHE A 201 -20.86 18.96 -7.57
CA PHE A 201 -22.13 18.54 -8.16
C PHE A 201 -23.32 19.22 -7.47
N ASP A 202 -24.18 19.86 -8.26
CA ASP A 202 -25.40 20.50 -7.80
C ASP A 202 -26.65 19.78 -8.36
N PRO A 203 -27.41 19.06 -7.52
CA PRO A 203 -28.60 18.34 -7.97
C PRO A 203 -29.78 19.25 -8.33
N GLN A 204 -29.74 20.54 -7.99
CA GLN A 204 -30.84 21.47 -8.28
C GLN A 204 -30.82 21.98 -9.73
N LEU A 205 -29.72 21.78 -10.44
CA LEU A 205 -29.61 22.11 -11.87
C LEU A 205 -30.44 21.14 -12.73
N GLU A 206 -30.88 21.62 -13.89
CA GLU A 206 -31.64 20.85 -14.88
C GLU A 206 -30.90 19.57 -15.28
N ILE A 207 -31.65 18.50 -15.59
CA ILE A 207 -31.07 17.22 -16.00
C ILE A 207 -30.63 17.32 -17.45
N THR A 208 -29.44 17.88 -17.63
CA THR A 208 -28.79 17.96 -18.93
C THR A 208 -28.09 16.64 -19.21
N LEU A 209 -28.70 15.81 -20.07
CA LEU A 209 -28.03 14.65 -20.69
C LEU A 209 -27.33 15.03 -22.00
N ASN A 210 -27.28 16.34 -22.29
CA ASN A 210 -26.95 16.94 -23.59
C ASN A 210 -25.57 17.57 -23.65
N GLU A 211 -24.63 17.07 -22.87
CA GLU A 211 -23.24 17.44 -23.07
C GLU A 211 -22.71 16.67 -24.30
N ALA A 212 -22.38 17.44 -25.34
CA ALA A 212 -21.88 16.92 -26.61
C ALA A 212 -20.51 16.22 -26.52
N MET A 213 -19.85 16.42 -25.39
CA MET A 213 -18.75 15.59 -24.93
C MET A 213 -19.31 14.77 -23.78
N PRO A 214 -19.03 13.45 -23.68
CA PRO A 214 -19.23 12.72 -22.43
C PRO A 214 -18.25 13.32 -21.43
N MET A 215 -18.66 14.42 -20.79
CA MET A 215 -17.90 15.14 -19.78
C MET A 215 -18.37 14.56 -18.45
N PRO A 216 -17.53 13.80 -17.76
CA PRO A 216 -17.94 13.24 -16.49
C PRO A 216 -18.22 14.38 -15.48
N GLY A 217 -19.19 14.19 -14.59
CA GLY A 217 -19.71 15.26 -13.72
C GLY A 217 -21.22 15.47 -13.80
N GLY A 218 -21.88 14.97 -14.86
CA GLY A 218 -23.34 15.04 -15.03
C GLY A 218 -24.09 13.89 -14.34
N ARG A 219 -25.40 13.79 -14.58
CA ARG A 219 -26.25 12.67 -14.08
C ARG A 219 -26.00 11.34 -14.82
N ASP A 220 -24.77 11.06 -15.21
CA ASP A 220 -24.36 9.86 -15.93
C ASP A 220 -24.66 8.58 -15.13
N ARG A 221 -24.52 8.64 -13.82
CA ARG A 221 -24.83 7.52 -12.93
C ARG A 221 -26.31 7.12 -13.04
N LEU A 222 -27.21 8.11 -13.08
CA LEU A 222 -28.64 7.88 -13.34
C LEU A 222 -28.82 7.25 -14.72
N PHE A 223 -28.23 7.83 -15.76
CA PHE A 223 -28.34 7.33 -17.13
C PHE A 223 -27.86 5.87 -17.27
N TYR A 224 -26.67 5.54 -16.76
CA TYR A 224 -26.13 4.19 -16.79
C TYR A 224 -26.99 3.19 -16.02
N SER A 225 -27.58 3.60 -14.89
CA SER A 225 -28.47 2.74 -14.11
C SER A 225 -29.76 2.44 -14.89
N VAL A 226 -30.30 3.44 -15.60
CA VAL A 226 -31.47 3.27 -16.49
C VAL A 226 -31.13 2.38 -17.69
N MET A 227 -29.95 2.52 -18.29
CA MET A 227 -29.50 1.65 -19.37
C MET A 227 -29.25 0.20 -18.90
N ALA A 228 -28.69 0.02 -17.70
CA ALA A 228 -28.53 -1.30 -17.10
C ALA A 228 -29.90 -1.95 -16.85
N ALA A 229 -30.87 -1.19 -16.33
CA ALA A 229 -32.24 -1.69 -16.17
C ALA A 229 -32.87 -2.06 -17.52
N ALA A 230 -32.64 -1.26 -18.56
CA ALA A 230 -33.10 -1.57 -19.91
C ALA A 230 -32.52 -2.88 -20.45
N LYS A 231 -31.23 -3.14 -20.18
CA LYS A 231 -30.57 -4.40 -20.55
C LYS A 231 -31.20 -5.60 -19.83
N VAL A 232 -31.40 -5.51 -18.52
CA VAL A 232 -32.06 -6.57 -17.71
C VAL A 232 -33.49 -6.81 -18.21
N MET A 233 -34.22 -5.75 -18.56
CA MET A 233 -35.61 -5.83 -19.04
C MET A 233 -35.73 -6.46 -20.44
N SER A 234 -34.87 -6.06 -21.38
CA SER A 234 -35.08 -6.28 -22.82
C SER A 234 -33.99 -7.09 -23.55
N GLN A 235 -32.78 -7.22 -23.00
CA GLN A 235 -31.63 -7.81 -23.71
C GLN A 235 -31.13 -9.13 -23.13
N GLU A 236 -31.61 -9.53 -21.94
CA GLU A 236 -31.19 -10.78 -21.29
C GLU A 236 -32.33 -11.81 -21.34
N PRO A 237 -32.48 -12.54 -22.47
CA PRO A 237 -33.53 -13.53 -22.61
C PRO A 237 -33.26 -14.75 -21.72
N ASN A 238 -34.34 -15.39 -21.26
CA ASN A 238 -34.27 -16.64 -20.53
C ASN A 238 -33.90 -17.84 -21.44
N VAL A 239 -33.81 -19.03 -20.85
CA VAL A 239 -33.52 -20.29 -21.59
C VAL A 239 -34.56 -20.58 -22.69
N LYS A 240 -35.76 -19.99 -22.62
CA LYS A 240 -36.84 -20.08 -23.62
C LYS A 240 -36.86 -18.89 -24.59
N ASN A 241 -35.82 -18.07 -24.61
CA ASN A 241 -35.66 -16.89 -25.45
C ASN A 241 -36.70 -15.78 -25.21
N GLN A 242 -37.25 -15.69 -24.00
CA GLN A 242 -38.20 -14.65 -23.59
C GLN A 242 -37.50 -13.63 -22.70
N THR A 243 -37.69 -12.34 -22.99
CA THR A 243 -37.18 -11.25 -22.16
C THR A 243 -37.93 -11.16 -20.83
N LEU A 244 -37.40 -10.40 -19.86
CA LEU A 244 -38.11 -10.16 -18.61
C LEU A 244 -39.38 -9.34 -18.85
N GLU A 245 -39.34 -8.41 -19.80
CA GLU A 245 -40.51 -7.67 -20.27
C GLU A 245 -41.61 -8.59 -20.81
N ASP A 246 -41.27 -9.59 -21.64
CA ASP A 246 -42.22 -10.59 -22.13
C ASP A 246 -42.86 -11.40 -20.98
N GLN A 247 -42.05 -11.75 -19.97
CA GLN A 247 -42.51 -12.49 -18.81
C GLN A 247 -43.48 -11.66 -17.95
N TYR A 248 -43.20 -10.37 -17.73
CA TYR A 248 -44.12 -9.47 -17.05
C TYR A 248 -45.41 -9.25 -17.85
N GLN A 249 -45.33 -9.13 -19.18
CA GLN A 249 -46.52 -9.04 -20.03
C GLN A 249 -47.40 -10.28 -19.94
N MET A 250 -46.79 -11.46 -19.95
CA MET A 250 -47.51 -12.73 -19.74
C MET A 250 -48.16 -12.78 -18.36
N LEU A 251 -47.47 -12.29 -17.32
CA LEU A 251 -48.00 -12.24 -15.96
C LEU A 251 -49.20 -11.31 -15.85
N MET A 252 -49.18 -10.16 -16.53
CA MET A 252 -50.32 -9.24 -16.60
C MET A 252 -51.51 -9.86 -17.35
N GLN A 253 -51.27 -10.57 -18.46
CA GLN A 253 -52.33 -11.23 -19.23
C GLN A 253 -53.01 -12.36 -18.46
N LEU A 254 -52.25 -13.11 -17.65
CA LEU A 254 -52.75 -14.25 -16.87
C LEU A 254 -53.30 -13.84 -15.50
N GLY A 255 -52.77 -12.77 -14.91
CA GLY A 255 -52.97 -12.39 -13.52
C GLY A 255 -54.09 -11.38 -13.24
N GLY A 256 -54.70 -10.77 -14.26
CA GLY A 256 -55.82 -9.82 -14.08
C GLY A 256 -55.51 -8.69 -13.07
N GLU A 257 -56.39 -8.49 -12.07
CA GLU A 257 -56.21 -7.52 -10.97
C GLU A 257 -55.35 -8.05 -9.79
N SER A 258 -54.57 -9.11 -9.99
CA SER A 258 -53.68 -9.61 -8.92
C SER A 258 -52.64 -8.57 -8.52
N PRO A 259 -52.23 -8.51 -7.24
CA PRO A 259 -51.19 -7.58 -6.77
C PRO A 259 -49.88 -7.68 -7.56
N MET A 260 -49.52 -8.90 -8.00
CA MET A 260 -48.30 -9.15 -8.78
C MET A 260 -48.40 -8.57 -10.20
N ALA A 261 -49.56 -8.71 -10.86
CA ALA A 261 -49.81 -8.11 -12.18
C ALA A 261 -49.85 -6.58 -12.11
N LEU A 262 -50.45 -6.01 -11.05
CA LEU A 262 -50.49 -4.56 -10.83
C LEU A 262 -49.08 -3.98 -10.61
N SER A 263 -48.26 -4.65 -9.78
CA SER A 263 -46.89 -4.23 -9.51
C SER A 263 -46.01 -4.32 -10.78
N ALA A 264 -46.14 -5.40 -11.54
CA ALA A 264 -45.45 -5.57 -12.82
C ALA A 264 -45.85 -4.50 -13.84
N ASN A 265 -47.13 -4.11 -13.88
CA ASN A 265 -47.61 -3.04 -14.76
C ASN A 265 -47.02 -1.68 -14.39
N ARG A 266 -47.03 -1.32 -13.10
CA ARG A 266 -46.44 -0.06 -12.61
C ARG A 266 -44.93 0.00 -12.86
N LEU A 267 -44.23 -1.10 -12.62
CA LEU A 267 -42.80 -1.22 -12.91
C LEU A 267 -42.51 -0.99 -14.40
N LEU A 268 -43.31 -1.61 -15.28
CA LEU A 268 -43.11 -1.47 -16.72
C LEU A 268 -43.46 -0.06 -17.22
N SER A 269 -44.51 0.57 -16.68
CA SER A 269 -44.89 1.94 -17.05
C SER A 269 -43.87 2.97 -16.60
N SER A 270 -43.38 2.89 -15.36
CA SER A 270 -42.36 3.79 -14.83
C SER A 270 -41.03 3.61 -15.57
N TYR A 271 -40.61 2.37 -15.85
CA TYR A 271 -39.45 2.07 -16.69
C TYR A 271 -39.54 2.71 -18.07
N ARG A 272 -40.66 2.51 -18.80
CA ARG A 272 -40.82 3.06 -20.16
C ARG A 272 -40.84 4.58 -20.17
N ALA A 273 -41.45 5.20 -19.17
CA ALA A 273 -41.45 6.66 -19.01
C ALA A 273 -40.02 7.18 -18.77
N LEU A 274 -39.28 6.59 -17.82
CA LEU A 274 -37.88 6.94 -17.53
C LEU A 274 -36.98 6.76 -18.75
N PHE A 275 -37.08 5.60 -19.41
CA PHE A 275 -36.29 5.28 -20.60
C PHE A 275 -36.59 6.28 -21.72
N SER A 276 -37.87 6.56 -21.98
CA SER A 276 -38.27 7.51 -23.02
C SER A 276 -37.79 8.93 -22.69
N MET A 277 -37.93 9.39 -21.45
CA MET A 277 -37.51 10.74 -21.04
C MET A 277 -36.00 10.93 -21.16
N LEU A 278 -35.22 9.95 -20.73
CA LEU A 278 -33.76 10.09 -20.67
C LEU A 278 -33.08 9.75 -22.00
N VAL A 279 -33.62 8.82 -22.79
CA VAL A 279 -33.05 8.44 -24.10
C VAL A 279 -33.45 9.41 -25.21
N ASN A 280 -34.70 9.89 -25.22
CA ASN A 280 -35.12 10.87 -26.25
C ASN A 280 -34.49 12.25 -26.02
N ALA A 281 -34.12 12.55 -24.77
CA ALA A 281 -33.39 13.78 -24.47
C ALA A 281 -31.97 13.79 -25.07
N GLN A 282 -31.40 12.64 -25.43
CA GLN A 282 -29.99 12.53 -25.83
C GLN A 282 -29.74 13.14 -27.23
N VAL A 283 -28.88 14.15 -27.28
CA VAL A 283 -28.34 14.68 -28.54
C VAL A 283 -27.34 13.68 -29.13
N ASP A 284 -27.44 13.40 -30.45
CA ASP A 284 -26.37 12.70 -31.16
C ASP A 284 -25.11 13.56 -31.07
N ALA A 285 -24.15 13.12 -30.25
CA ALA A 285 -22.89 13.83 -30.02
C ALA A 285 -22.19 14.19 -31.34
N HIS A 286 -22.36 13.39 -32.40
CA HIS A 286 -21.82 13.69 -33.72
C HIS A 286 -22.51 14.87 -34.40
N ALA A 287 -23.85 14.94 -34.31
CA ALA A 287 -24.64 16.02 -34.89
C ALA A 287 -24.37 17.37 -34.20
N PHE A 288 -24.05 17.36 -32.91
CA PHE A 288 -23.61 18.56 -32.20
C PHE A 288 -22.17 18.95 -32.57
N LEU A 289 -21.24 17.99 -32.59
CA LEU A 289 -19.83 18.28 -32.83
C LEU A 289 -19.53 18.77 -34.27
N GLU A 290 -20.39 18.47 -35.25
CA GLU A 290 -20.23 18.88 -36.65
C GLU A 290 -20.66 20.33 -36.95
N ASN A 291 -21.38 21.00 -36.06
CA ASN A 291 -22.00 22.30 -36.35
C ASN A 291 -21.44 23.40 -35.44
N ASP A 292 -20.48 24.18 -35.96
CA ASP A 292 -19.77 25.26 -35.24
C ASP A 292 -20.69 26.38 -34.71
N GLU A 293 -21.92 26.48 -35.24
CA GLU A 293 -22.96 27.45 -34.83
C GLU A 293 -24.22 26.77 -34.26
N ALA A 294 -24.21 25.45 -34.02
CA ALA A 294 -25.35 24.79 -33.40
C ALA A 294 -25.53 25.27 -31.95
N GLU A 295 -26.56 26.07 -31.72
CA GLU A 295 -27.29 25.98 -30.45
C GLU A 295 -27.77 24.53 -30.29
N PRO A 296 -27.72 23.96 -29.07
CA PRO A 296 -28.20 22.60 -28.82
C PRO A 296 -29.60 22.44 -29.44
N LEU A 297 -29.77 21.45 -30.32
CA LEU A 297 -31.04 21.17 -30.98
C LEU A 297 -32.12 20.96 -29.92
N GLY A 298 -33.00 21.95 -29.72
CA GLY A 298 -34.26 21.73 -29.00
C GLY A 298 -35.18 20.88 -29.87
N PRO A 299 -35.68 19.76 -29.34
CA PRO A 299 -37.12 19.68 -29.10
C PRO A 299 -37.43 18.97 -27.77
N ASP A 300 -38.20 19.64 -26.92
CA ASP A 300 -38.57 19.30 -25.53
C ASP A 300 -37.55 19.78 -24.47
N GLU A 301 -38.07 20.52 -23.48
CA GLU A 301 -37.34 21.07 -22.32
C GLU A 301 -36.61 19.93 -21.58
N PRO A 302 -35.33 20.11 -21.16
CA PRO A 302 -34.61 19.07 -20.43
C PRO A 302 -35.40 18.68 -19.18
N PRO A 303 -35.51 17.37 -18.87
CA PRO A 303 -36.36 16.95 -17.77
C PRO A 303 -35.85 17.53 -16.46
N THR A 304 -36.76 17.99 -15.63
CA THR A 304 -36.41 18.56 -14.32
C THR A 304 -36.28 17.45 -13.28
N LEU A 305 -35.60 17.75 -12.16
CA LEU A 305 -35.55 16.83 -11.01
C LEU A 305 -36.97 16.47 -10.53
N GLU A 306 -37.89 17.43 -10.54
CA GLU A 306 -39.28 17.25 -10.10
C GLU A 306 -40.08 16.28 -10.98
N GLU A 307 -39.74 16.17 -12.27
CA GLU A 307 -40.41 15.24 -13.20
C GLU A 307 -39.85 13.82 -13.10
N VAL A 308 -38.53 13.67 -12.94
CA VAL A 308 -37.87 12.36 -12.95
C VAL A 308 -37.97 11.66 -11.60
N GLU A 309 -37.90 12.39 -10.49
CA GLU A 309 -37.89 11.81 -9.15
C GLU A 309 -39.12 10.91 -8.84
N PRO A 310 -40.36 11.34 -9.09
CA PRO A 310 -41.54 10.49 -8.85
C PRO A 310 -41.51 9.19 -9.66
N LEU A 311 -40.99 9.23 -10.89
CA LEU A 311 -40.88 8.05 -11.75
C LEU A 311 -39.84 7.06 -11.23
N VAL A 312 -38.69 7.56 -10.77
CA VAL A 312 -37.66 6.73 -10.14
C VAL A 312 -38.17 6.10 -8.83
N ALA A 313 -38.91 6.87 -8.03
CA ALA A 313 -39.53 6.37 -6.81
C ALA A 313 -40.57 5.28 -7.09
N ASP A 314 -41.44 5.47 -8.08
CA ASP A 314 -42.45 4.49 -8.48
C ASP A 314 -41.80 3.23 -9.08
N PHE A 315 -40.75 3.38 -9.89
CA PHE A 315 -39.97 2.26 -10.43
C PHE A 315 -39.40 1.39 -9.31
N ARG A 316 -38.69 2.00 -8.35
CA ARG A 316 -38.09 1.27 -7.22
C ARG A 316 -39.15 0.62 -6.35
N ALA A 317 -40.20 1.36 -5.97
CA ALA A 317 -41.27 0.84 -5.12
C ALA A 317 -41.97 -0.37 -5.78
N SER A 318 -42.26 -0.28 -7.08
CA SER A 318 -42.89 -1.35 -7.84
C SER A 318 -41.98 -2.57 -8.01
N ALA A 319 -40.68 -2.37 -8.23
CA ALA A 319 -39.69 -3.45 -8.29
C ALA A 319 -39.59 -4.18 -6.94
N HIS A 320 -39.49 -3.42 -5.84
CA HIS A 320 -39.42 -3.98 -4.50
C HIS A 320 -40.68 -4.77 -4.13
N GLU A 321 -41.87 -4.19 -4.36
CA GLU A 321 -43.16 -4.86 -4.12
C GLU A 321 -43.27 -6.16 -4.94
N LEU A 322 -42.90 -6.11 -6.22
CA LEU A 322 -42.94 -7.28 -7.09
C LEU A 322 -41.95 -8.37 -6.64
N ALA A 323 -40.74 -8.01 -6.22
CA ALA A 323 -39.74 -8.95 -5.71
C ALA A 323 -40.24 -9.66 -4.44
N GLU A 324 -40.84 -8.94 -3.48
CA GLU A 324 -41.41 -9.55 -2.28
C GLU A 324 -42.59 -10.47 -2.61
N LEU A 325 -43.48 -10.07 -3.53
CA LEU A 325 -44.58 -10.92 -3.98
C LEU A 325 -44.07 -12.21 -4.65
N LEU A 326 -43.03 -12.11 -5.49
CA LEU A 326 -42.39 -13.27 -6.13
C LEU A 326 -41.68 -14.17 -5.09
N ARG A 327 -41.07 -13.59 -4.06
CA ARG A 327 -40.45 -14.32 -2.95
C ARG A 327 -41.48 -15.12 -2.16
N VAL A 328 -42.59 -14.47 -1.79
CA VAL A 328 -43.71 -15.11 -1.10
C VAL A 328 -44.30 -16.24 -1.93
N GLU A 329 -44.49 -16.06 -3.24
CA GLU A 329 -45.00 -17.13 -4.10
C GLU A 329 -44.01 -18.27 -4.30
N ARG A 330 -42.71 -18.00 -4.39
CA ARG A 330 -41.66 -19.03 -4.37
C ARG A 330 -41.75 -19.89 -3.10
N ASP A 331 -41.90 -19.26 -1.94
CA ASP A 331 -41.94 -19.94 -0.64
C ASP A 331 -43.28 -20.65 -0.38
N ARG A 332 -44.39 -20.09 -0.88
CA ARG A 332 -45.71 -20.75 -0.90
C ARG A 332 -45.70 -21.99 -1.78
N ALA A 333 -45.00 -21.93 -2.91
CA ALA A 333 -44.93 -23.05 -3.82
C ALA A 333 -44.11 -24.23 -3.26
N ASP A 334 -43.19 -24.00 -2.30
CA ASP A 334 -42.54 -25.06 -1.52
C ASP A 334 -43.44 -25.69 -0.43
N THR A 335 -44.58 -25.05 -0.08
CA THR A 335 -45.45 -25.44 1.04
C THR A 335 -46.85 -25.93 0.64
N GLN A 336 -47.33 -25.67 -0.59
CA GLN A 336 -48.67 -26.08 -1.04
C GLN A 336 -48.73 -27.39 -1.85
N GLN A 337 -49.73 -28.23 -1.54
CA GLN A 337 -50.09 -29.47 -2.27
C GLN A 337 -51.00 -29.25 -3.51
N THR A 338 -51.23 -28.01 -3.94
CA THR A 338 -52.25 -27.65 -4.95
C THR A 338 -51.79 -27.86 -6.41
N LEU A 339 -50.47 -27.81 -6.67
CA LEU A 339 -49.86 -28.10 -7.97
C LEU A 339 -49.24 -29.50 -7.96
N SER A 340 -49.34 -30.24 -9.06
CA SER A 340 -48.60 -31.50 -9.19
C SER A 340 -47.08 -31.23 -9.23
N ARG A 341 -46.27 -32.16 -8.70
CA ARG A 341 -44.81 -32.02 -8.65
C ARG A 341 -44.18 -31.71 -10.01
N SER A 342 -44.72 -32.23 -11.11
CA SER A 342 -44.24 -31.94 -12.47
C SER A 342 -44.59 -30.53 -12.94
N GLN A 343 -45.78 -30.01 -12.63
CA GLN A 343 -46.17 -28.63 -12.93
C GLN A 343 -45.32 -27.64 -12.14
N TYR A 344 -45.02 -27.96 -10.88
CA TYR A 344 -44.17 -27.16 -10.01
C TYR A 344 -42.73 -27.05 -10.54
N GLU A 345 -42.08 -28.17 -10.86
CA GLU A 345 -40.72 -28.20 -11.43
C GLU A 345 -40.62 -27.45 -12.77
N THR A 346 -41.74 -27.27 -13.48
CA THR A 346 -41.79 -26.55 -14.76
C THR A 346 -41.86 -25.02 -14.60
N ILE A 347 -42.48 -24.53 -13.52
CA ILE A 347 -42.73 -23.09 -13.30
C ILE A 347 -41.74 -22.48 -12.30
N LYS A 348 -41.22 -23.27 -11.36
CA LYS A 348 -40.25 -22.85 -10.33
C LYS A 348 -39.04 -22.07 -10.90
N PRO A 349 -38.36 -22.54 -11.97
CA PRO A 349 -37.21 -21.81 -12.52
C PRO A 349 -37.57 -20.42 -13.04
N MET A 350 -38.78 -20.25 -13.60
CA MET A 350 -39.26 -18.97 -14.10
C MET A 350 -39.46 -17.97 -12.97
N PHE A 351 -40.12 -18.37 -11.87
CA PHE A 351 -40.28 -17.48 -10.71
C PHE A 351 -38.95 -17.14 -10.03
N GLN A 352 -38.02 -18.10 -9.96
CA GLN A 352 -36.68 -17.84 -9.42
C GLN A 352 -35.91 -16.85 -10.29
N GLU A 353 -35.94 -16.98 -11.61
CA GLU A 353 -35.31 -16.05 -12.54
C GLU A 353 -35.96 -14.65 -12.44
N MET A 354 -37.29 -14.58 -12.47
CA MET A 354 -38.01 -13.32 -12.30
C MET A 354 -37.66 -12.67 -10.97
N LEU A 355 -37.59 -13.43 -9.87
CA LEU A 355 -37.20 -12.91 -8.56
C LEU A 355 -35.80 -12.32 -8.56
N VAL A 356 -34.81 -13.04 -9.11
CA VAL A 356 -33.42 -12.58 -9.21
C VAL A 356 -33.33 -11.29 -10.03
N LYS A 357 -33.91 -11.28 -11.24
CA LYS A 357 -33.88 -10.10 -12.11
C LYS A 357 -34.68 -8.92 -11.54
N THR A 358 -35.83 -9.16 -10.92
CA THR A 358 -36.62 -8.10 -10.26
C THR A 358 -35.88 -7.52 -9.07
N SER A 359 -35.17 -8.35 -8.29
CA SER A 359 -34.31 -7.90 -7.20
C SER A 359 -33.12 -7.07 -7.70
N GLU A 360 -32.60 -7.39 -8.88
CA GLU A 360 -31.61 -6.55 -9.56
C GLU A 360 -32.20 -5.21 -10.01
N LEU A 361 -33.44 -5.18 -10.50
CA LEU A 361 -34.14 -3.93 -10.81
C LEU A 361 -34.42 -3.08 -9.57
N ASP A 362 -34.76 -3.66 -8.42
CA ASP A 362 -34.86 -2.92 -7.14
C ASP A 362 -33.52 -2.29 -6.76
N ARG A 363 -32.41 -3.05 -6.87
CA ARG A 363 -31.06 -2.53 -6.66
C ARG A 363 -30.75 -1.36 -7.60
N LEU A 364 -31.03 -1.51 -8.90
CA LEU A 364 -30.82 -0.46 -9.91
C LEU A 364 -31.73 0.75 -9.64
N GLY A 365 -32.95 0.54 -9.17
CA GLY A 365 -33.87 1.61 -8.77
C GLY A 365 -33.32 2.44 -7.60
N LEU A 366 -32.67 1.80 -6.62
CA LEU A 366 -31.92 2.51 -5.58
C LEU A 366 -30.73 3.29 -6.15
N GLU A 367 -29.99 2.72 -7.11
CA GLU A 367 -28.88 3.43 -7.76
C GLU A 367 -29.35 4.63 -8.58
N MET A 368 -30.51 4.53 -9.23
CA MET A 368 -31.17 5.65 -9.91
C MET A 368 -31.53 6.75 -8.90
N GLN A 369 -32.13 6.40 -7.76
CA GLN A 369 -32.49 7.38 -6.72
C GLN A 369 -31.27 8.12 -6.19
N LEU A 370 -30.18 7.40 -5.90
CA LEU A 370 -28.92 8.00 -5.47
C LEU A 370 -28.29 8.84 -6.58
N GLY A 371 -28.35 8.39 -7.83
CA GLY A 371 -27.85 9.11 -9.01
C GLY A 371 -28.59 10.40 -9.35
N LEU A 372 -29.72 10.71 -8.69
CA LEU A 372 -30.36 12.03 -8.77
C LEU A 372 -29.61 13.08 -7.93
N TYR A 373 -28.92 12.65 -6.87
CA TYR A 373 -28.34 13.52 -5.84
C TYR A 373 -26.82 13.38 -5.70
N GLU A 374 -26.23 12.36 -6.32
CA GLU A 374 -24.79 12.06 -6.27
C GLU A 374 -24.19 12.09 -7.67
N GLY A 375 -22.96 12.61 -7.77
CA GLY A 375 -22.20 12.72 -9.02
C GLY A 375 -21.77 11.37 -9.61
N SER A 376 -21.02 11.43 -10.71
CA SER A 376 -20.66 10.27 -11.51
C SER A 376 -19.70 9.30 -10.79
N ASP A 377 -19.77 8.02 -11.17
CA ASP A 377 -18.74 7.01 -10.86
C ASP A 377 -17.79 6.81 -12.06
N LEU A 378 -17.75 7.75 -13.02
CA LEU A 378 -17.06 7.57 -14.30
C LEU A 378 -15.54 7.44 -14.12
N VAL A 379 -14.96 8.21 -13.19
CA VAL A 379 -13.52 8.14 -12.87
C VAL A 379 -13.13 6.75 -12.38
N LYS A 380 -13.98 6.08 -11.56
CA LYS A 380 -13.79 4.68 -11.11
C LYS A 380 -13.71 3.68 -12.26
N LYS A 381 -14.43 3.91 -13.37
CA LYS A 381 -14.45 3.00 -14.53
C LYS A 381 -13.19 3.08 -15.39
N PHE A 382 -12.47 4.21 -15.38
CA PHE A 382 -11.30 4.45 -16.23
C PHE A 382 -9.96 4.30 -15.51
N ASN A 383 -9.84 3.23 -14.70
CA ASN A 383 -8.60 2.82 -14.03
C ASN A 383 -8.14 3.75 -12.88
N ARG A 384 -9.00 4.65 -12.38
CA ARG A 384 -8.73 5.52 -11.22
C ARG A 384 -9.83 5.39 -10.19
N SER A 385 -9.56 4.79 -9.04
CA SER A 385 -10.56 4.55 -7.99
C SER A 385 -11.04 5.83 -7.26
N LEU A 386 -10.86 7.02 -7.81
CA LEU A 386 -11.24 8.28 -7.17
C LEU A 386 -12.66 8.69 -7.57
N SER A 387 -13.43 9.27 -6.65
CA SER A 387 -14.79 9.76 -6.86
C SER A 387 -14.91 11.08 -6.12
N GLY A 388 -15.55 12.06 -6.74
CA GLY A 388 -15.75 13.40 -6.18
C GLY A 388 -16.84 13.46 -5.11
N THR A 389 -17.77 12.49 -5.09
CA THR A 389 -18.88 12.47 -4.14
C THR A 389 -18.39 12.32 -2.70
N LEU A 390 -18.79 13.27 -1.86
CA LEU A 390 -18.40 13.31 -0.47
C LEU A 390 -19.32 12.46 0.41
N TYR A 391 -19.02 11.16 0.56
CA TYR A 391 -19.81 10.26 1.41
C TYR A 391 -19.55 10.49 2.90
N VAL A 392 -20.53 11.01 3.63
CA VAL A 392 -20.36 11.53 5.01
C VAL A 392 -21.13 10.78 6.09
N VAL A 393 -22.18 10.03 5.75
CA VAL A 393 -23.02 9.31 6.72
C VAL A 393 -23.29 7.88 6.24
N PRO A 394 -23.31 6.86 7.11
CA PRO A 394 -23.77 5.53 6.77
C PRO A 394 -25.12 5.50 6.03
N ALA A 395 -25.20 4.69 4.97
CA ALA A 395 -26.43 4.49 4.20
C ALA A 395 -27.33 3.43 4.85
N LEU A 396 -28.64 3.66 4.85
CA LEU A 396 -29.68 2.66 5.15
C LEU A 396 -29.97 1.79 3.92
N ASN A 397 -28.92 1.20 3.36
CA ASN A 397 -28.97 0.37 2.17
C ASN A 397 -28.70 -1.10 2.52
N ALA A 398 -29.76 -1.91 2.59
CA ALA A 398 -29.64 -3.34 2.88
C ALA A 398 -28.74 -4.09 1.88
N ALA A 399 -28.78 -3.73 0.59
CA ALA A 399 -27.98 -4.40 -0.44
C ALA A 399 -26.46 -4.19 -0.22
N ALA A 400 -26.06 -3.03 0.31
CA ALA A 400 -24.68 -2.72 0.65
C ALA A 400 -24.18 -3.43 1.93
N LEU A 401 -25.04 -4.17 2.63
CA LEU A 401 -24.74 -4.81 3.92
C LEU A 401 -24.75 -6.35 3.87
N LYS A 402 -25.34 -6.94 2.82
CA LYS A 402 -25.45 -8.39 2.64
C LYS A 402 -24.07 -9.06 2.47
N LYS A 403 -23.98 -10.34 2.83
CA LYS A 403 -22.77 -11.16 2.70
C LYS A 403 -22.47 -11.57 1.25
N ASP A 404 -23.48 -11.92 0.48
CA ASP A 404 -23.36 -12.45 -0.89
C ASP A 404 -23.27 -11.34 -1.96
N ARG A 405 -22.44 -10.32 -1.71
CA ARG A 405 -22.26 -9.21 -2.64
C ARG A 405 -21.49 -9.62 -3.89
N ASP A 406 -21.96 -9.13 -5.02
CA ASP A 406 -21.19 -9.16 -6.27
C ASP A 406 -20.02 -8.16 -6.18
N THR A 407 -18.82 -8.63 -6.50
CA THR A 407 -17.60 -7.81 -6.52
C THR A 407 -17.61 -6.73 -7.59
N GLU A 408 -18.39 -6.90 -8.66
CA GLU A 408 -18.45 -5.97 -9.78
C GLU A 408 -19.49 -4.85 -9.57
N ASN A 409 -20.51 -5.08 -8.73
CA ASN A 409 -21.67 -4.20 -8.57
C ASN A 409 -21.97 -3.88 -7.08
N MET A 410 -20.97 -3.38 -6.35
CA MET A 410 -21.16 -3.03 -4.94
C MET A 410 -21.91 -1.71 -4.76
N ALA A 411 -23.11 -1.80 -4.19
CA ALA A 411 -23.85 -0.61 -3.76
C ALA A 411 -23.10 0.14 -2.65
N GLN A 412 -23.12 1.47 -2.69
CA GLN A 412 -22.39 2.32 -1.74
C GLN A 412 -22.98 2.18 -0.32
N PRO A 413 -22.16 1.93 0.72
CA PRO A 413 -22.63 1.75 2.09
C PRO A 413 -22.76 3.07 2.87
N TRP A 414 -22.42 4.20 2.26
CA TRP A 414 -22.52 5.56 2.81
C TRP A 414 -23.24 6.47 1.82
N LEU A 415 -23.83 7.54 2.35
CA LEU A 415 -24.64 8.53 1.65
C LEU A 415 -23.84 9.83 1.45
N GLY A 416 -23.96 10.43 0.27
CA GLY A 416 -23.30 11.69 -0.08
C GLY A 416 -23.80 12.88 0.74
N LEU A 417 -22.93 13.89 0.95
CA LEU A 417 -23.28 15.15 1.59
C LEU A 417 -24.38 15.87 0.80
N THR A 418 -24.28 15.89 -0.54
CA THR A 418 -25.30 16.45 -1.44
C THR A 418 -26.66 15.81 -1.23
N THR A 419 -26.72 14.48 -1.08
CA THR A 419 -27.95 13.75 -0.79
C THR A 419 -28.56 14.15 0.57
N ILE A 420 -27.75 14.39 1.60
CA ILE A 420 -28.25 14.90 2.89
C ILE A 420 -28.79 16.34 2.76
N LEU A 421 -28.12 17.18 1.97
CA LEU A 421 -28.47 18.59 1.81
C LEU A 421 -29.73 18.79 0.96
N TYR A 422 -29.86 18.04 -0.13
CA TYR A 422 -30.87 18.28 -1.18
C TYR A 422 -31.83 17.11 -1.39
N GLY A 423 -31.55 15.93 -0.83
CA GLY A 423 -32.37 14.72 -0.99
C GLY A 423 -33.82 14.91 -0.55
N SER A 424 -34.73 14.25 -1.26
CA SER A 424 -36.14 14.19 -0.91
C SER A 424 -36.42 13.29 0.29
N GLY A 425 -37.66 13.37 0.79
CA GLY A 425 -38.14 12.53 1.89
C GLY A 425 -38.10 11.02 1.59
N GLU A 426 -38.17 10.61 0.32
CA GLU A 426 -38.07 9.19 -0.05
C GLU A 426 -36.64 8.67 0.02
N VAL A 427 -35.66 9.42 -0.48
CA VAL A 427 -34.23 9.02 -0.41
C VAL A 427 -33.72 9.09 1.03
N LEU A 428 -34.21 10.04 1.82
CA LEU A 428 -33.86 10.23 3.23
C LEU A 428 -34.81 9.49 4.20
N LYS A 429 -35.62 8.57 3.68
CA LYS A 429 -36.54 7.77 4.51
C LYS A 429 -35.77 6.92 5.51
N GLY A 430 -36.18 6.99 6.79
CA GLY A 430 -35.53 6.29 7.90
C GLY A 430 -34.49 7.14 8.65
N TYR A 431 -34.14 8.33 8.14
CA TYR A 431 -33.31 9.30 8.85
C TYR A 431 -34.18 10.34 9.59
N PRO A 432 -33.82 10.79 10.81
CA PRO A 432 -34.61 11.79 11.52
C PRO A 432 -34.53 13.16 10.85
N GLU A 433 -35.70 13.73 10.53
CA GLU A 433 -35.82 15.00 9.81
C GLU A 433 -35.25 16.18 10.60
N ASP A 434 -35.40 16.20 11.92
CA ASP A 434 -34.86 17.23 12.81
C ASP A 434 -33.32 17.28 12.75
N LYS A 435 -32.68 16.12 12.68
CA LYS A 435 -31.21 16.02 12.57
C LYS A 435 -30.72 16.37 11.17
N ILE A 436 -31.43 15.98 10.12
CA ILE A 436 -31.13 16.40 8.75
C ILE A 436 -31.16 17.93 8.66
N ASN A 437 -32.18 18.56 9.21
CA ASN A 437 -32.30 20.02 9.23
C ASN A 437 -31.17 20.71 10.02
N GLN A 438 -30.67 20.09 11.09
CA GLN A 438 -29.48 20.56 11.80
C GLN A 438 -28.23 20.52 10.92
N VAL A 439 -28.02 19.46 10.13
CA VAL A 439 -26.90 19.38 9.18
C VAL A 439 -27.02 20.47 8.12
N LYS A 440 -28.19 20.67 7.52
CA LYS A 440 -28.45 21.73 6.53
C LYS A 440 -28.12 23.11 7.10
N ALA A 441 -28.58 23.40 8.32
CA ALA A 441 -28.30 24.66 9.00
C ALA A 441 -26.81 24.84 9.32
N ALA A 442 -26.13 23.79 9.80
CA ALA A 442 -24.71 23.84 10.12
C ALA A 442 -23.83 24.02 8.86
N TRP A 443 -24.18 23.35 7.75
CA TRP A 443 -23.50 23.53 6.46
C TRP A 443 -23.62 24.96 5.95
N LYS A 444 -24.83 25.53 5.97
CA LYS A 444 -25.07 26.93 5.58
C LYS A 444 -24.31 27.91 6.47
N ASN A 445 -24.25 27.66 7.77
CA ASN A 445 -23.48 28.50 8.70
C ASN A 445 -21.98 28.45 8.39
N LEU A 446 -21.42 27.25 8.16
CA LEU A 446 -20.00 27.06 7.85
C LEU A 446 -19.61 27.76 6.55
N THR A 447 -20.36 27.54 5.47
CA THR A 447 -20.09 28.14 4.16
C THR A 447 -20.20 29.67 4.22
N ASN A 448 -21.25 30.22 4.81
CA ASN A 448 -21.40 31.67 4.97
C ASN A 448 -20.24 32.30 5.76
N LYS A 449 -19.82 31.68 6.88
CA LYS A 449 -18.70 32.18 7.67
C LYS A 449 -17.37 32.11 6.92
N TYR A 450 -17.15 31.01 6.18
CA TYR A 450 -15.94 30.85 5.36
C TYR A 450 -15.86 31.94 4.28
N VAL A 451 -16.96 32.16 3.55
CA VAL A 451 -17.05 33.20 2.51
C VAL A 451 -16.89 34.61 3.09
N ALA A 452 -17.45 34.87 4.26
CA ALA A 452 -17.30 36.14 4.96
C ALA A 452 -15.88 36.37 5.55
N GLY A 453 -15.01 35.37 5.52
CA GLY A 453 -13.68 35.41 6.14
C GLY A 453 -13.70 35.44 7.67
N GLU A 454 -14.78 34.94 8.28
CA GLU A 454 -14.96 34.83 9.73
C GLU A 454 -14.33 33.54 10.30
N PRO A 455 -14.03 33.47 11.61
CA PRO A 455 -13.55 32.25 12.24
C PRO A 455 -14.51 31.05 12.07
N THR A 456 -14.03 29.95 11.48
CA THR A 456 -14.83 28.78 11.11
C THR A 456 -14.83 27.64 12.13
N ALA A 457 -13.94 27.64 13.12
CA ALA A 457 -13.72 26.49 14.02
C ALA A 457 -15.01 26.01 14.73
N GLU A 458 -15.83 26.94 15.23
CA GLU A 458 -17.10 26.61 15.87
C GLU A 458 -18.11 26.02 14.86
N ALA A 459 -18.22 26.60 13.67
CA ALA A 459 -19.14 26.13 12.64
C ALA A 459 -18.74 24.74 12.10
N GLN A 460 -17.44 24.47 11.97
CA GLN A 460 -16.94 23.12 11.65
C GLN A 460 -17.32 22.11 12.74
N THR A 461 -17.18 22.50 14.02
CA THR A 461 -17.56 21.65 15.16
C THR A 461 -19.06 21.34 15.15
N GLN A 462 -19.90 22.34 14.86
CA GLN A 462 -21.34 22.16 14.74
C GLN A 462 -21.71 21.21 13.61
N LEU A 463 -21.10 21.35 12.42
CA LEU A 463 -21.33 20.45 11.30
C LEU A 463 -20.90 19.01 11.62
N ALA A 464 -19.69 18.82 12.16
CA ALA A 464 -19.17 17.51 12.52
C ALA A 464 -20.03 16.82 13.59
N ALA A 465 -20.55 17.58 14.56
CA ALA A 465 -21.47 17.07 15.58
C ALA A 465 -22.83 16.68 14.99
N ALA A 466 -23.37 17.48 14.06
CA ALA A 466 -24.64 17.18 13.39
C ALA A 466 -24.54 15.91 12.54
N LEU A 467 -23.46 15.76 11.75
CA LEU A 467 -23.21 14.56 10.94
C LEU A 467 -23.02 13.31 11.81
N ARG A 468 -22.25 13.41 12.90
CA ARG A 468 -22.05 12.32 13.86
C ARG A 468 -23.37 11.86 14.49
N SER A 469 -24.21 12.82 14.91
CA SER A 469 -25.51 12.52 15.51
C SER A 469 -26.42 11.70 14.59
N ILE A 470 -26.35 11.92 13.27
CA ILE A 470 -27.04 11.07 12.29
C ILE A 470 -26.34 9.72 12.20
N GLY A 471 -25.03 9.70 11.93
CA GLY A 471 -24.28 8.46 11.71
C GLY A 471 -24.38 7.44 12.84
N GLU A 472 -24.22 7.88 14.09
CA GLU A 472 -24.31 6.99 15.27
C GLU A 472 -25.72 6.38 15.44
N GLN A 473 -26.77 7.12 15.09
CA GLN A 473 -28.14 6.61 15.15
C GLN A 473 -28.43 5.63 14.01
N THR A 474 -27.92 5.93 12.82
CA THR A 474 -28.10 5.08 11.64
C THR A 474 -27.44 3.72 11.84
N ASP A 475 -26.29 3.65 12.50
CA ASP A 475 -25.58 2.38 12.73
C ASP A 475 -26.37 1.34 13.52
N ALA A 476 -27.23 1.77 14.45
CA ALA A 476 -28.14 0.85 15.14
C ALA A 476 -29.19 0.29 14.17
N ALA A 477 -29.83 1.15 13.39
CA ALA A 477 -30.86 0.76 12.43
C ALA A 477 -30.32 -0.13 11.30
N ARG A 478 -29.04 -0.01 10.93
CA ARG A 478 -28.40 -0.80 9.87
C ARG A 478 -28.34 -2.29 10.18
N ARG A 479 -28.26 -2.68 11.45
CA ARG A 479 -28.25 -4.09 11.87
C ARG A 479 -29.60 -4.74 11.60
N ASP A 480 -30.68 -3.98 11.69
CA ASP A 480 -32.05 -4.49 11.49
C ASP A 480 -32.46 -4.54 10.00
N LEU A 481 -31.59 -4.11 9.07
CA LEU A 481 -31.88 -4.07 7.63
C LEU A 481 -31.70 -5.42 6.90
N VAL A 482 -30.96 -6.35 7.50
CA VAL A 482 -30.58 -7.63 6.88
C VAL A 482 -30.88 -8.76 7.86
N GLU A 483 -31.39 -9.90 7.36
CA GLU A 483 -31.60 -11.09 8.19
C GLU A 483 -30.25 -11.60 8.75
N ASP A 484 -30.24 -12.12 10.00
CA ASP A 484 -29.01 -12.49 10.73
C ASP A 484 -28.07 -13.44 9.95
N ASP A 485 -28.62 -14.32 9.11
CA ASP A 485 -27.85 -15.28 8.30
C ASP A 485 -27.20 -14.64 7.06
N GLN A 486 -27.71 -13.50 6.61
CA GLN A 486 -27.24 -12.72 5.47
C GLN A 486 -26.33 -11.55 5.87
N GLN A 487 -26.19 -11.28 7.18
CA GLN A 487 -25.43 -10.16 7.72
C GLN A 487 -23.90 -10.39 7.63
N ASP A 488 -23.17 -9.39 7.12
CA ASP A 488 -21.70 -9.33 7.23
C ASP A 488 -21.30 -8.38 8.37
N ASP A 489 -21.04 -8.96 9.54
CA ASP A 489 -20.61 -8.23 10.75
C ASP A 489 -19.32 -7.42 10.55
N HIS A 490 -18.40 -7.92 9.73
CA HIS A 490 -17.16 -7.19 9.44
C HIS A 490 -17.50 -5.92 8.67
N ILE A 491 -18.35 -6.01 7.65
CA ILE A 491 -18.66 -4.85 6.83
C ILE A 491 -19.49 -3.84 7.61
N LEU A 492 -20.44 -4.28 8.44
CA LEU A 492 -21.13 -3.38 9.38
C LEU A 492 -20.16 -2.63 10.28
N ALA A 493 -19.17 -3.32 10.86
CA ALA A 493 -18.15 -2.67 11.69
C ALA A 493 -17.23 -1.73 10.89
N TYR A 494 -16.79 -2.12 9.69
CA TYR A 494 -15.88 -1.32 8.85
C TYR A 494 -16.53 -0.08 8.23
N THR A 495 -17.85 -0.09 8.11
CA THR A 495 -18.64 1.00 7.53
C THR A 495 -19.45 1.75 8.60
N ALA A 496 -19.25 1.47 9.88
CA ALA A 496 -19.85 2.23 10.98
C ALA A 496 -19.25 3.63 11.07
N TYR A 497 -20.03 4.58 11.56
CA TYR A 497 -19.55 5.93 11.85
C TYR A 497 -18.55 5.88 13.02
N PRO A 498 -17.34 6.46 12.88
CA PRO A 498 -16.33 6.36 13.93
C PRO A 498 -16.67 7.26 15.14
N PRO A 499 -16.23 6.88 16.36
CA PRO A 499 -16.41 7.71 17.54
C PRO A 499 -15.65 9.05 17.42
N ALA A 500 -16.08 10.06 18.18
CA ALA A 500 -15.54 11.42 18.11
C ALA A 500 -14.01 11.51 18.21
N ASP A 501 -13.41 10.75 19.13
CA ASP A 501 -11.95 10.73 19.37
C ASP A 501 -11.28 9.51 18.72
N SER A 502 -11.75 9.11 17.53
CA SER A 502 -11.22 7.93 16.85
C SER A 502 -9.70 8.05 16.62
N PRO A 503 -8.87 7.18 17.24
CA PRO A 503 -7.43 7.24 17.08
C PRO A 503 -7.01 6.96 15.64
N ARG A 504 -7.84 6.26 14.86
CA ARG A 504 -7.63 5.95 13.44
C ARG A 504 -7.63 7.22 12.58
N ILE A 505 -8.64 8.07 12.76
CA ILE A 505 -8.82 9.31 11.98
C ILE A 505 -7.69 10.28 12.30
N ALA A 506 -7.45 10.53 13.59
CA ALA A 506 -6.37 11.43 14.02
C ALA A 506 -4.97 10.91 13.62
N ALA A 507 -4.73 9.59 13.65
CA ALA A 507 -3.47 9.01 13.21
C ALA A 507 -3.24 9.22 11.70
N GLU A 508 -4.28 9.14 10.88
CA GLU A 508 -4.16 9.33 9.43
C GLU A 508 -3.88 10.79 9.05
N VAL A 509 -4.56 11.75 9.68
CA VAL A 509 -4.25 13.19 9.50
C VAL A 509 -2.80 13.48 9.89
N ARG A 510 -2.32 12.93 11.01
CA ARG A 510 -0.92 13.06 11.44
C ARG A 510 0.05 12.37 10.48
N TYR A 511 -0.31 11.20 9.96
CA TYR A 511 0.52 10.45 9.00
C TYR A 511 0.72 11.26 7.72
N ASN A 512 -0.36 11.81 7.16
CA ASN A 512 -0.33 12.65 5.96
C ASN A 512 0.50 13.93 6.20
N ALA A 513 0.32 14.56 7.36
CA ALA A 513 1.03 15.81 7.69
C ALA A 513 2.55 15.62 7.90
N LEU A 514 2.97 14.46 8.43
CA LEU A 514 4.38 14.19 8.74
C LEU A 514 5.18 13.59 7.59
N ASP A 515 4.53 12.85 6.68
CA ASP A 515 5.18 11.94 5.72
C ASP A 515 6.40 11.23 6.33
N PRO A 516 6.17 10.30 7.28
CA PRO A 516 7.23 9.84 8.16
C PRO A 516 8.32 9.06 7.42
N PHE A 517 8.03 8.42 6.28
CA PHE A 517 9.05 7.70 5.50
C PHE A 517 9.93 8.65 4.68
N MET A 518 9.41 9.81 4.26
CA MET A 518 10.22 10.90 3.71
C MET A 518 11.26 11.37 4.74
N ILE A 519 10.88 11.55 5.99
CA ILE A 519 11.82 11.91 7.07
C ILE A 519 12.80 10.76 7.36
N ALA A 520 12.34 9.50 7.30
CA ALA A 520 13.17 8.33 7.57
C ALA A 520 14.36 8.21 6.61
N TRP A 521 14.17 8.45 5.30
CA TRP A 521 15.29 8.38 4.35
C TRP A 521 16.31 9.49 4.59
N ILE A 522 15.88 10.71 4.98
CA ILE A 522 16.79 11.82 5.31
C ILE A 522 17.67 11.46 6.51
N ILE A 523 17.08 10.89 7.56
CA ILE A 523 17.82 10.42 8.74
C ILE A 523 18.79 9.30 8.36
N CYS A 524 18.36 8.33 7.54
CA CYS A 524 19.20 7.25 7.04
C CYS A 524 20.36 7.77 6.17
N LEU A 525 20.13 8.80 5.34
CA LEU A 525 21.18 9.43 4.54
C LEU A 525 22.22 10.07 5.46
N GLY A 526 21.79 10.81 6.48
CA GLY A 526 22.68 11.35 7.51
C GLY A 526 23.50 10.25 8.19
N ALA A 527 22.88 9.13 8.56
CA ALA A 527 23.58 7.98 9.13
C ALA A 527 24.62 7.40 8.16
N THR A 528 24.27 7.27 6.88
CA THR A 528 25.16 6.77 5.81
C THR A 528 26.39 7.65 5.66
N LEU A 529 26.20 8.98 5.60
CA LEU A 529 27.29 9.95 5.50
C LEU A 529 28.21 9.87 6.72
N CYS A 530 27.65 9.80 7.92
CA CYS A 530 28.43 9.62 9.16
C CYS A 530 29.22 8.30 9.15
N TYR A 531 28.63 7.17 8.73
CA TYR A 531 29.36 5.91 8.63
C TYR A 531 30.46 5.93 7.57
N SER A 532 30.25 6.58 6.42
CA SER A 532 31.29 6.78 5.41
C SER A 532 32.47 7.58 5.97
N LEU A 533 32.20 8.67 6.70
CA LEU A 533 33.24 9.48 7.36
C LEU A 533 33.90 8.78 8.56
N SER A 534 33.29 7.71 9.09
CA SER A 534 33.85 6.92 10.19
C SER A 534 35.10 6.13 9.80
N PHE A 535 35.36 5.94 8.50
CA PHE A 535 36.60 5.32 8.01
C PHE A 535 37.77 6.31 7.91
N GLY A 536 37.53 7.62 8.08
CA GLY A 536 38.53 8.69 7.99
C GLY A 536 39.04 9.21 9.34
N VAL A 537 39.45 10.49 9.37
CA VAL A 537 40.13 11.13 10.52
C VAL A 537 39.22 11.24 11.77
N LEU A 538 37.91 11.42 11.57
CA LEU A 538 36.93 11.60 12.66
C LEU A 538 36.26 10.28 13.09
N ARG A 539 36.98 9.16 12.99
CA ARG A 539 36.47 7.78 13.12
C ARG A 539 35.48 7.57 14.26
N LYS A 540 35.85 7.87 15.51
CA LYS A 540 35.01 7.58 16.68
C LYS A 540 33.77 8.47 16.74
N VAL A 541 33.90 9.77 16.45
CA VAL A 541 32.78 10.72 16.55
C VAL A 541 31.74 10.40 15.49
N MET A 542 32.18 10.26 14.24
CA MET A 542 31.30 9.97 13.11
C MET A 542 30.63 8.61 13.22
N PHE A 543 31.33 7.59 13.74
CA PHE A 543 30.71 6.30 14.04
C PHE A 543 29.53 6.43 15.01
N TRP A 544 29.72 7.07 16.17
CA TRP A 544 28.66 7.18 17.17
C TRP A 544 27.52 8.08 16.72
N SER A 545 27.80 9.13 15.96
CA SER A 545 26.77 9.95 15.29
C SER A 545 25.97 9.11 14.30
N GLY A 546 26.63 8.30 13.46
CA GLY A 546 25.97 7.39 12.52
C GLY A 546 25.14 6.33 13.22
N THR A 547 25.62 5.76 14.33
CA THR A 547 24.85 4.81 15.14
C THR A 547 23.64 5.48 15.78
N ALA A 548 23.78 6.68 16.35
CA ALA A 548 22.66 7.41 16.92
C ALA A 548 21.58 7.69 15.87
N LEU A 549 21.97 8.19 14.69
CA LEU A 549 21.05 8.45 13.57
C LEU A 549 20.38 7.17 13.07
N LEU A 550 21.10 6.05 12.95
CA LEU A 550 20.53 4.76 12.56
C LEU A 550 19.47 4.28 13.57
N ILE A 551 19.74 4.40 14.88
CA ILE A 551 18.76 4.07 15.92
C ILE A 551 17.55 5.02 15.86
N THR A 552 17.77 6.32 15.65
CA THR A 552 16.70 7.30 15.45
C THR A 552 15.84 6.93 14.23
N ALA A 553 16.44 6.52 13.11
CA ALA A 553 15.70 6.08 11.93
C ALA A 553 14.86 4.83 12.20
N ILE A 554 15.38 3.86 12.97
CA ILE A 554 14.63 2.67 13.38
C ILE A 554 13.43 3.07 14.23
N VAL A 555 13.62 3.91 15.26
CA VAL A 555 12.53 4.38 16.14
C VAL A 555 11.48 5.16 15.35
N TRP A 556 11.91 6.08 14.48
CA TRP A 556 11.02 6.88 13.65
C TRP A 556 10.21 6.05 12.67
N SER A 557 10.85 5.10 11.97
CA SER A 557 10.17 4.19 11.05
C SER A 557 9.22 3.24 11.80
N THR A 558 9.56 2.85 13.04
CA THR A 558 8.67 2.04 13.90
C THR A 558 7.43 2.84 14.29
N TYR A 559 7.59 4.14 14.59
CA TYR A 559 6.47 5.04 14.80
C TYR A 559 5.62 5.22 13.53
N ALA A 560 6.24 5.30 12.36
CA ALA A 560 5.54 5.32 11.07
C ALA A 560 4.67 4.07 10.88
N PHE A 561 5.21 2.89 11.19
CA PHE A 561 4.45 1.63 11.16
C PHE A 561 3.36 1.58 12.22
N TYR A 562 3.60 2.11 13.42
CA TYR A 562 2.57 2.22 14.45
C TYR A 562 1.38 3.07 13.96
N LEU A 563 1.64 4.22 13.31
CA LEU A 563 0.59 5.01 12.68
C LEU A 563 -0.13 4.20 11.59
N ARG A 564 0.59 3.56 10.66
CA ARG A 564 -0.02 2.72 9.62
C ARG A 564 -0.88 1.59 10.19
N ILE A 565 -0.43 0.89 11.22
CA ILE A 565 -1.19 -0.18 11.89
C ILE A 565 -2.44 0.39 12.55
N THR A 566 -2.36 1.57 13.15
CA THR A 566 -3.51 2.26 13.76
C THR A 566 -4.55 2.66 12.70
N ILE A 567 -4.11 3.07 11.52
CA ILE A 567 -4.96 3.51 10.40
C ILE A 567 -5.61 2.32 9.69
N SER A 568 -4.83 1.29 9.41
CA SER A 568 -5.27 0.13 8.64
C SER A 568 -5.98 -0.90 9.51
N GLY A 569 -5.47 -1.17 10.72
CA GLY A 569 -5.93 -2.24 11.61
C GLY A 569 -5.17 -3.56 11.42
N TRP A 570 -4.10 -3.57 10.61
CA TRP A 570 -3.33 -4.78 10.30
C TRP A 570 -1.84 -4.49 10.08
N ALA A 571 -1.05 -5.55 9.88
CA ALA A 571 0.39 -5.43 9.67
C ALA A 571 0.73 -4.81 8.29
N PRO A 572 1.68 -3.86 8.22
CA PRO A 572 1.92 -3.03 7.04
C PRO A 572 2.82 -3.74 6.02
N VAL A 573 2.29 -4.78 5.38
CA VAL A 573 2.92 -5.56 4.28
C VAL A 573 1.89 -6.07 3.26
N THR A 574 0.80 -5.32 3.07
CA THR A 574 -0.32 -5.77 2.19
C THR A 574 -0.16 -5.33 0.74
N ASN A 575 0.60 -4.27 0.49
CA ASN A 575 0.88 -3.77 -0.85
C ASN A 575 2.41 -3.64 -1.09
N MET A 576 2.77 -3.24 -2.31
CA MET A 576 4.18 -3.09 -2.68
C MET A 576 4.88 -1.98 -1.92
N TYR A 577 4.25 -0.82 -1.78
CA TYR A 577 4.81 0.31 -1.02
C TYR A 577 5.20 -0.13 0.39
N GLU A 578 4.26 -0.79 1.09
CA GLU A 578 4.43 -1.31 2.44
C GLU A 578 5.58 -2.29 2.55
N THR A 579 5.73 -3.17 1.57
CA THR A 579 6.89 -4.08 1.49
C THR A 579 8.20 -3.30 1.30
N VAL A 580 8.23 -2.29 0.42
CA VAL A 580 9.42 -1.48 0.12
C VAL A 580 9.84 -0.61 1.30
N VAL A 581 8.93 -0.21 2.20
CA VAL A 581 9.31 0.48 3.45
C VAL A 581 9.63 -0.50 4.59
N PHE A 582 9.02 -1.69 4.64
CA PHE A 582 9.27 -2.67 5.68
C PHE A 582 10.64 -3.34 5.55
N VAL A 583 11.05 -3.69 4.34
CA VAL A 583 12.35 -4.31 4.06
C VAL A 583 13.55 -3.46 4.53
N PRO A 584 13.68 -2.16 4.21
CA PRO A 584 14.77 -1.32 4.70
C PRO A 584 14.73 -1.10 6.21
N TRP A 585 13.54 -1.10 6.84
CA TRP A 585 13.45 -1.12 8.30
C TRP A 585 14.04 -2.40 8.89
N VAL A 586 13.72 -3.58 8.34
CA VAL A 586 14.34 -4.85 8.76
C VAL A 586 15.86 -4.82 8.56
N VAL A 587 16.34 -4.27 7.44
CA VAL A 587 17.77 -4.09 7.18
C VAL A 587 18.43 -3.21 8.24
N ALA A 588 17.82 -2.08 8.59
CA ALA A 588 18.31 -1.18 9.63
C ALA A 588 18.37 -1.89 10.99
N VAL A 589 17.31 -2.61 11.37
CA VAL A 589 17.25 -3.39 12.62
C VAL A 589 18.31 -4.49 12.66
N LEU A 590 18.42 -5.30 11.61
CA LEU A 590 19.42 -6.38 11.54
C LEU A 590 20.84 -5.82 11.51
N GLY A 591 21.07 -4.73 10.76
CA GLY A 591 22.34 -4.03 10.70
C GLY A 591 22.78 -3.51 12.06
N ALA A 592 21.87 -2.84 12.78
CA ALA A 592 22.10 -2.37 14.14
C ALA A 592 22.34 -3.55 15.10
N ALA A 593 21.58 -4.64 14.97
CA ALA A 593 21.76 -5.85 15.79
C ALA A 593 23.13 -6.49 15.58
N PHE A 594 23.61 -6.63 14.34
CA PHE A 594 24.94 -7.18 14.05
C PHE A 594 26.08 -6.24 14.46
N LEU A 595 25.88 -4.93 14.32
CA LEU A 595 26.81 -3.88 14.76
C LEU A 595 26.98 -3.90 16.29
N LEU A 596 25.88 -3.94 17.03
CA LEU A 596 25.86 -3.92 18.50
C LEU A 596 26.07 -5.30 19.14
N LEU A 597 26.09 -6.37 18.35
CA LEU A 597 26.20 -7.76 18.83
C LEU A 597 27.31 -7.96 19.88
N PRO A 598 28.54 -7.39 19.74
CA PRO A 598 29.58 -7.55 20.76
C PRO A 598 29.18 -7.09 22.17
N LEU A 599 28.26 -6.13 22.29
CA LEU A 599 27.78 -5.63 23.59
C LEU A 599 26.84 -6.61 24.29
N ILE A 600 26.18 -7.50 23.53
CA ILE A 600 25.13 -8.38 24.05
C ILE A 600 25.46 -9.87 23.91
N ASP A 601 26.56 -10.21 23.21
CA ASP A 601 26.85 -11.58 22.78
C ASP A 601 27.03 -12.55 23.95
N ARG A 602 27.80 -12.15 24.97
CA ARG A 602 28.00 -12.97 26.16
C ARG A 602 26.69 -13.18 26.92
N GLY A 603 25.98 -12.10 27.20
CA GLY A 603 24.72 -12.14 27.96
C GLY A 603 23.62 -12.97 27.28
N ARG A 604 23.47 -12.88 25.95
CA ARG A 604 22.48 -13.69 25.22
C ARG A 604 22.82 -15.18 25.22
N LEU A 605 24.11 -15.54 25.11
CA LEU A 605 24.56 -16.93 25.10
C LEU A 605 24.41 -17.55 26.50
N GLU A 606 24.72 -16.78 27.55
CA GLU A 606 24.47 -17.16 28.94
C GLU A 606 22.97 -17.35 29.21
N ALA A 607 22.10 -16.47 28.72
CA ALA A 607 20.66 -16.62 28.83
C ALA A 607 20.12 -17.87 28.09
N TRP A 608 20.60 -18.12 26.87
CA TRP A 608 20.24 -19.33 26.12
C TRP A 608 20.68 -20.62 26.82
N ARG A 609 21.84 -20.58 27.50
CA ARG A 609 22.33 -21.70 28.30
C ARG A 609 21.55 -21.87 29.61
N ALA A 610 21.16 -20.77 30.26
CA ALA A 610 20.37 -20.77 31.49
C ALA A 610 18.99 -21.40 31.31
N THR A 611 18.44 -21.34 30.09
CA THR A 611 17.12 -21.89 29.76
C THR A 611 17.15 -23.32 29.27
N ALA A 612 18.33 -23.97 29.22
CA ALA A 612 18.46 -25.36 28.83
C ALA A 612 17.85 -26.30 29.89
N CYS A 613 17.07 -27.29 29.45
CA CYS A 613 16.47 -28.26 30.34
C CYS A 613 17.56 -29.19 30.93
N PRO A 614 17.71 -29.27 32.28
CA PRO A 614 18.71 -30.12 32.90
C PRO A 614 18.55 -31.60 32.51
N GLY A 615 19.68 -32.28 32.29
CA GLY A 615 19.68 -33.70 31.90
C GLY A 615 19.33 -33.98 30.43
N THR A 616 19.09 -32.95 29.62
CA THR A 616 18.86 -33.07 28.17
C THR A 616 20.11 -32.66 27.36
N PRO A 617 20.19 -33.01 26.06
CA PRO A 617 21.27 -32.55 25.18
C PRO A 617 21.38 -31.02 25.06
N GLU A 618 20.35 -30.28 25.49
CA GLU A 618 20.38 -28.81 25.55
C GLU A 618 21.41 -28.28 26.54
N ALA A 619 21.64 -29.01 27.63
CA ALA A 619 22.48 -28.61 28.74
C ALA A 619 23.94 -28.97 28.44
N THR A 620 24.50 -28.36 27.39
CA THR A 620 25.90 -28.58 26.97
C THR A 620 26.88 -28.33 28.13
N PRO A 621 28.06 -28.98 28.12
CA PRO A 621 29.08 -28.75 29.13
C PRO A 621 29.35 -27.26 29.35
N LEU A 622 29.43 -26.86 30.62
CA LEU A 622 29.68 -25.46 30.98
C LEU A 622 31.11 -25.08 30.58
N SER A 623 31.25 -23.94 29.90
CA SER A 623 32.55 -23.35 29.59
C SER A 623 33.25 -22.83 30.85
N ALA A 624 34.58 -22.68 30.81
CA ALA A 624 35.35 -22.10 31.91
C ALA A 624 34.81 -20.72 32.32
N SER A 625 34.48 -19.87 31.34
CA SER A 625 33.88 -18.55 31.58
C SER A 625 32.51 -18.61 32.26
N GLN A 626 31.71 -19.66 32.00
CA GLN A 626 30.41 -19.85 32.66
C GLN A 626 30.57 -20.33 34.11
N LEU A 627 31.58 -21.15 34.38
CA LEU A 627 31.89 -21.62 35.73
C LEU A 627 32.49 -20.51 36.60
N GLU A 628 33.21 -19.57 36.00
CA GLU A 628 33.64 -18.34 36.67
C GLU A 628 32.46 -17.44 37.06
N THR A 629 31.38 -17.46 36.25
CA THR A 629 30.22 -16.60 36.53
C THR A 629 29.28 -17.14 37.60
N GLN A 630 29.04 -18.45 37.61
CA GLN A 630 28.11 -19.12 38.53
C GLN A 630 28.53 -20.58 38.73
N SER A 631 28.23 -21.14 39.89
CA SER A 631 28.47 -22.56 40.15
C SER A 631 27.57 -23.45 39.28
N ALA A 632 28.02 -24.68 38.99
CA ALA A 632 27.24 -25.64 38.21
C ALA A 632 25.85 -25.92 38.82
N GLY A 633 25.73 -25.86 40.17
CA GLY A 633 24.45 -25.98 40.86
C GLY A 633 23.48 -24.85 40.52
N VAL A 634 23.96 -23.60 40.46
CA VAL A 634 23.13 -22.44 40.11
C VAL A 634 22.63 -22.52 38.67
N TRP A 635 23.50 -22.89 37.72
CA TRP A 635 23.09 -23.13 36.32
C TRP A 635 22.01 -24.20 36.20
N THR A 636 22.09 -25.25 37.03
CA THR A 636 21.09 -26.32 37.07
C THR A 636 19.75 -25.80 37.61
N VAL A 637 19.77 -25.03 38.71
CA VAL A 637 18.55 -24.42 39.28
C VAL A 637 17.89 -23.47 38.29
N LEU A 638 18.65 -22.62 37.60
CA LEU A 638 18.12 -21.74 36.55
C LEU A 638 17.44 -22.54 35.42
N GLY A 639 18.05 -23.65 35.00
CA GLY A 639 17.45 -24.57 34.03
C GLY A 639 16.15 -25.20 34.51
N ILE A 640 16.06 -25.59 35.79
CA ILE A 640 14.81 -26.12 36.38
C ILE A 640 13.73 -25.04 36.39
N ILE A 641 14.04 -23.83 36.87
CA ILE A 641 13.09 -22.70 36.89
C ILE A 641 12.58 -22.41 35.47
N ALA A 642 13.49 -22.33 34.50
CA ALA A 642 13.12 -22.12 33.11
C ALA A 642 12.25 -23.27 32.57
N ALA A 643 12.54 -24.52 32.91
CA ALA A 643 11.73 -25.68 32.50
C ALA A 643 10.31 -25.63 33.07
N VAL A 644 10.15 -25.24 34.35
CA VAL A 644 8.84 -25.07 35.01
C VAL A 644 7.97 -24.05 34.28
N VAL A 645 8.56 -23.00 33.72
CA VAL A 645 7.84 -22.00 32.90
C VAL A 645 7.64 -22.48 31.46
N ARG A 646 8.65 -23.15 30.87
CA ARG A 646 8.60 -23.63 29.49
C ARG A 646 7.52 -24.69 29.28
N VAL A 647 7.35 -25.65 30.19
CA VAL A 647 6.40 -26.76 29.99
C VAL A 647 4.95 -26.27 29.80
N PRO A 648 4.40 -25.37 30.65
CA PRO A 648 3.09 -24.76 30.39
C PRO A 648 3.01 -24.01 29.06
N LEU A 649 4.05 -23.26 28.69
CA LEU A 649 4.11 -22.55 27.40
C LEU A 649 4.13 -23.52 26.21
N MET A 650 4.81 -24.66 26.34
CA MET A 650 4.82 -25.73 25.33
C MET A 650 3.42 -26.33 25.17
N ILE A 651 2.75 -26.65 26.27
CA ILE A 651 1.36 -27.15 26.26
C ILE A 651 0.42 -26.12 25.62
N PHE A 652 0.55 -24.85 26.00
CA PHE A 652 -0.23 -23.77 25.41
C PHE A 652 0.03 -23.62 23.91
N THR A 653 1.29 -23.75 23.46
CA THR A 653 1.64 -23.71 22.03
C THR A 653 0.99 -24.87 21.27
N VAL A 654 0.98 -26.08 21.83
CA VAL A 654 0.27 -27.22 21.25
C VAL A 654 -1.22 -26.96 21.18
N TRP A 655 -1.83 -26.48 22.28
CA TRP A 655 -3.25 -26.15 22.32
C TRP A 655 -3.61 -25.12 21.24
N MET A 656 -2.84 -24.04 21.13
CA MET A 656 -3.07 -22.98 20.16
C MET A 656 -2.96 -23.46 18.71
N LEU A 657 -1.97 -24.29 18.38
CA LEU A 657 -1.75 -24.74 17.00
C LEU A 657 -2.66 -25.90 16.58
N ALA A 658 -2.99 -26.81 17.50
CA ALA A 658 -3.63 -28.07 17.16
C ALA A 658 -5.07 -28.22 17.66
N PHE A 659 -5.55 -27.34 18.57
CA PHE A 659 -6.87 -27.47 19.18
C PHE A 659 -7.71 -26.18 19.14
N ALA A 660 -7.09 -25.00 19.19
CA ALA A 660 -7.82 -23.74 19.11
C ALA A 660 -8.42 -23.56 17.70
N LEU A 661 -9.72 -23.27 17.64
CA LEU A 661 -10.43 -23.02 16.39
C LEU A 661 -10.09 -21.62 15.88
N TYR A 662 -9.70 -21.56 14.60
CA TYR A 662 -9.35 -20.30 13.94
C TYR A 662 -10.52 -19.80 13.07
N SER A 663 -10.68 -18.48 12.94
CA SER A 663 -11.84 -17.85 12.31
C SER A 663 -12.04 -18.27 10.84
N ASP A 664 -10.94 -18.50 10.13
CA ASP A 664 -10.96 -18.93 8.73
C ASP A 664 -11.11 -20.45 8.64
N GLY A 665 -12.34 -20.90 8.42
CA GLY A 665 -12.67 -22.31 8.23
C GLY A 665 -13.00 -23.08 9.51
N ASN A 666 -13.13 -22.40 10.65
CA ASN A 666 -13.53 -22.97 11.94
C ASN A 666 -12.80 -24.28 12.29
N ARG A 667 -11.48 -24.29 12.04
CA ARG A 667 -10.60 -25.45 12.21
C ARG A 667 -9.27 -25.07 12.87
N PRO A 668 -8.58 -26.01 13.54
CA PRO A 668 -7.21 -25.78 14.00
C PRO A 668 -6.24 -25.56 12.84
N ILE A 669 -5.12 -24.87 13.11
CA ILE A 669 -4.06 -24.61 12.12
C ILE A 669 -3.40 -25.94 11.70
N ILE A 670 -3.10 -26.79 12.68
CA ILE A 670 -2.53 -28.11 12.48
C ILE A 670 -3.61 -29.14 12.78
N THR A 671 -4.22 -29.66 11.71
CA THR A 671 -5.23 -30.71 11.77
C THR A 671 -4.60 -32.11 11.75
N ASP A 672 -5.41 -33.12 12.06
CA ASP A 672 -5.10 -34.54 11.81
C ASP A 672 -3.83 -35.03 12.50
N LEU A 673 -3.70 -34.77 13.81
CA LEU A 673 -2.59 -35.26 14.63
C LEU A 673 -2.42 -36.79 14.56
N ASN A 674 -3.52 -37.53 14.34
CA ASN A 674 -3.50 -38.98 14.24
C ASN A 674 -3.18 -39.42 12.79
N PRO A 675 -2.04 -40.10 12.56
CA PRO A 675 -1.67 -40.55 11.22
C PRO A 675 -2.70 -41.52 10.62
N LEU A 676 -3.38 -42.32 11.44
CA LEU A 676 -4.33 -43.33 10.97
C LEU A 676 -5.60 -42.72 10.35
N THR A 677 -6.02 -41.54 10.82
CA THR A 677 -7.15 -40.79 10.23
C THR A 677 -6.68 -39.94 9.05
N ALA A 678 -5.47 -39.39 9.12
CA ALA A 678 -4.88 -38.57 8.05
C ALA A 678 -4.70 -39.32 6.72
N PHE A 679 -4.48 -40.64 6.77
CA PHE A 679 -4.17 -41.45 5.57
C PHE A 679 -5.36 -42.26 5.03
N SER A 680 -6.50 -42.27 5.73
CA SER A 680 -7.58 -43.19 5.42
C SER A 680 -8.39 -42.73 4.20
N LEU A 681 -8.42 -43.58 3.15
CA LEU A 681 -9.25 -43.51 1.93
C LEU A 681 -8.79 -42.56 0.79
N SER A 682 -7.57 -42.00 0.82
CA SER A 682 -7.08 -41.18 -0.30
C SER A 682 -6.30 -41.98 -1.35
N SER A 683 -6.45 -41.62 -2.63
CA SER A 683 -5.64 -42.18 -3.74
C SER A 683 -4.18 -41.68 -3.75
N ASN A 684 -3.81 -40.77 -2.84
CA ASN A 684 -2.54 -40.05 -2.82
C ASN A 684 -1.82 -40.13 -1.46
N MET A 685 -1.80 -41.32 -0.85
CA MET A 685 -1.23 -41.57 0.49
C MET A 685 0.18 -40.98 0.72
N ALA A 686 1.06 -40.98 -0.29
CA ALA A 686 2.40 -40.40 -0.18
C ALA A 686 2.39 -38.87 -0.01
N LYS A 687 1.48 -38.19 -0.69
CA LYS A 687 1.29 -36.73 -0.59
C LYS A 687 0.76 -36.38 0.80
N ASP A 688 -0.24 -37.10 1.27
CA ASP A 688 -0.86 -36.84 2.57
C ASP A 688 0.10 -37.15 3.73
N ALA A 689 0.90 -38.20 3.60
CA ALA A 689 2.00 -38.51 4.53
C ALA A 689 3.05 -37.40 4.58
N ALA A 690 3.42 -36.82 3.42
CA ALA A 690 4.38 -35.71 3.37
C ALA A 690 3.81 -34.44 4.03
N ILE A 691 2.55 -34.08 3.73
CA ILE A 691 1.88 -32.93 4.34
C ILE A 691 1.77 -33.11 5.86
N TRP A 692 1.35 -34.30 6.31
CA TRP A 692 1.28 -34.64 7.72
C TRP A 692 2.65 -34.53 8.40
N LEU A 693 3.71 -35.05 7.77
CA LEU A 693 5.07 -34.95 8.30
C LEU A 693 5.51 -33.49 8.45
N VAL A 694 5.25 -32.64 7.45
CA VAL A 694 5.57 -31.21 7.53
C VAL A 694 4.79 -30.52 8.66
N LYS A 695 3.49 -30.80 8.79
CA LYS A 695 2.66 -30.32 9.89
C LYS A 695 3.24 -30.72 11.26
N MET A 696 3.61 -32.00 11.43
CA MET A 696 4.19 -32.49 12.69
C MET A 696 5.57 -31.89 12.97
N LEU A 697 6.44 -31.79 11.97
CA LEU A 697 7.75 -31.16 12.13
C LEU A 697 7.61 -29.69 12.52
N THR A 698 6.69 -28.96 11.89
CA THR A 698 6.40 -27.57 12.23
C THR A 698 5.90 -27.45 13.66
N LEU A 699 4.98 -28.32 14.10
CA LEU A 699 4.49 -28.37 15.47
C LEU A 699 5.65 -28.63 16.45
N LEU A 700 6.45 -29.68 16.23
CA LEU A 700 7.55 -30.07 17.13
C LEU A 700 8.61 -28.97 17.25
N ILE A 701 9.05 -28.40 16.13
CA ILE A 701 10.03 -27.31 16.10
C ILE A 701 9.48 -26.08 16.82
N THR A 702 8.22 -25.70 16.57
CA THR A 702 7.61 -24.50 17.18
C THR A 702 7.44 -24.67 18.68
N VAL A 703 6.89 -25.81 19.12
CA VAL A 703 6.72 -26.15 20.54
C VAL A 703 8.06 -26.18 21.26
N TYR A 704 9.13 -26.62 20.60
CA TYR A 704 10.45 -26.64 21.18
C TYR A 704 11.11 -25.25 21.27
N PHE A 705 11.17 -24.52 20.14
CA PHE A 705 11.95 -23.29 20.02
C PHE A 705 11.23 -22.06 20.57
N VAL A 706 9.93 -21.88 20.32
CA VAL A 706 9.22 -20.62 20.67
C VAL A 706 9.18 -20.41 22.18
N PRO A 707 8.73 -21.36 23.02
CA PRO A 707 8.77 -21.21 24.48
C PRO A 707 10.18 -20.95 25.02
N ARG A 708 11.19 -21.62 24.47
CA ARG A 708 12.59 -21.43 24.89
C ARG A 708 13.09 -20.04 24.53
N LEU A 709 12.81 -19.55 23.32
CA LEU A 709 13.19 -18.23 22.86
C LEU A 709 12.56 -17.13 23.72
N LEU A 710 11.27 -17.26 24.07
CA LEU A 710 10.56 -16.30 24.94
C LEU A 710 11.21 -16.22 26.33
N VAL A 711 11.42 -17.36 26.99
CA VAL A 711 12.05 -17.39 28.32
C VAL A 711 13.50 -16.91 28.25
N SER A 712 14.24 -17.30 27.20
CA SER A 712 15.62 -16.85 27.01
C SER A 712 15.71 -15.35 26.77
N SER A 713 14.72 -14.74 26.13
CA SER A 713 14.69 -13.30 25.89
C SER A 713 14.49 -12.53 27.21
N LEU A 714 13.66 -13.04 28.11
CA LEU A 714 13.51 -12.49 29.47
C LEU A 714 14.81 -12.61 30.27
N PHE A 715 15.47 -13.78 30.20
CA PHE A 715 16.75 -14.00 30.88
C PHE A 715 17.87 -13.12 30.29
N ALA A 716 17.83 -12.84 28.98
CA ALA A 716 18.82 -12.01 28.32
C ALA A 716 18.89 -10.60 28.91
N VAL A 717 17.75 -10.00 29.30
CA VAL A 717 17.72 -8.69 29.95
C VAL A 717 18.59 -8.69 31.22
N TYR A 718 18.46 -9.73 32.05
CA TYR A 718 19.26 -9.88 33.26
C TYR A 718 20.74 -10.13 32.95
N PHE A 719 21.05 -11.11 32.10
CA PHE A 719 22.44 -11.50 31.83
C PHE A 719 23.23 -10.41 31.09
N ILE A 720 22.59 -9.68 30.18
CA ILE A 720 23.19 -8.52 29.52
C ILE A 720 23.47 -7.41 30.54
N ALA A 721 22.48 -7.03 31.35
CA ALA A 721 22.65 -6.00 32.37
C ALA A 721 23.75 -6.37 33.39
N ARG A 722 23.79 -7.64 33.81
CA ARG A 722 24.83 -8.17 34.69
C ARG A 722 26.20 -8.06 34.05
N ASP A 723 26.35 -8.48 32.80
CA ASP A 723 27.64 -8.41 32.10
C ASP A 723 28.15 -6.97 32.00
N TRP A 724 27.25 -6.02 31.72
CA TRP A 724 27.57 -4.60 31.66
C TRP A 724 27.99 -4.02 33.02
N LEU A 725 27.27 -4.35 34.09
CA LEU A 725 27.47 -3.76 35.42
C LEU A 725 28.62 -4.44 36.19
N VAL A 726 28.68 -5.77 36.15
CA VAL A 726 29.63 -6.57 36.95
C VAL A 726 30.96 -6.72 36.22
N ASN A 727 30.93 -7.14 34.95
CA ASN A 727 32.16 -7.38 34.18
C ASN A 727 32.67 -6.11 33.48
N ARG A 728 31.95 -4.99 33.57
CA ARG A 728 32.24 -3.72 32.87
C ARG A 728 32.50 -3.92 31.37
N SER A 729 31.81 -4.91 30.78
CA SER A 729 32.09 -5.42 29.43
C SER A 729 31.83 -4.41 28.32
N VAL A 730 31.02 -3.37 28.59
CA VAL A 730 30.77 -2.28 27.64
C VAL A 730 32.08 -1.61 27.21
N SER A 731 33.00 -1.38 28.16
CA SER A 731 34.28 -0.71 27.87
C SER A 731 35.23 -1.59 27.05
N THR A 732 35.23 -2.90 27.30
CA THR A 732 36.10 -3.87 26.62
C THR A 732 35.56 -4.27 25.25
N SER A 733 34.24 -4.23 25.06
CA SER A 733 33.58 -4.64 23.81
C SER A 733 33.42 -3.49 22.80
N LEU A 734 33.56 -2.24 23.25
CA LEU A 734 33.41 -1.05 22.40
C LEU A 734 34.32 -1.02 21.16
N PRO A 735 35.61 -1.42 21.24
CA PRO A 735 36.47 -1.50 20.06
C PRO A 735 35.94 -2.48 19.01
N ALA A 736 35.43 -3.64 19.43
CA ALA A 736 34.87 -4.64 18.52
C ALA A 736 33.57 -4.14 17.83
N VAL A 737 32.83 -3.24 18.47
CA VAL A 737 31.68 -2.55 17.85
C VAL A 737 32.15 -1.58 16.76
N LEU A 738 33.22 -0.83 17.01
CA LEU A 738 33.82 0.11 16.03
C LEU A 738 34.39 -0.59 14.79
N GLU A 739 34.89 -1.82 14.94
CA GLU A 739 35.39 -2.65 13.82
C GLU A 739 34.27 -3.17 12.92
N ARG A 740 33.02 -3.14 13.41
CA ARG A 740 31.83 -3.59 12.68
C ARG A 740 31.11 -2.46 11.92
N SER A 741 31.79 -1.33 11.68
CA SER A 741 31.23 -0.16 10.97
C SER A 741 30.63 -0.49 9.59
N TYR A 742 31.11 -1.55 8.93
CA TYR A 742 30.53 -2.01 7.67
C TYR A 742 29.07 -2.44 7.77
N PHE A 743 28.61 -2.99 8.92
CA PHE A 743 27.18 -3.27 9.12
C PHE A 743 26.36 -1.99 9.18
N GLY A 744 26.88 -0.97 9.87
CA GLY A 744 26.26 0.35 9.94
C GLY A 744 26.16 1.01 8.57
N LEU A 745 27.25 1.01 7.80
CA LEU A 745 27.28 1.56 6.44
C LEU A 745 26.35 0.80 5.49
N ALA A 746 26.40 -0.54 5.49
CA ALA A 746 25.55 -1.36 4.64
C ALA A 746 24.06 -1.14 4.95
N ALA A 747 23.71 -1.13 6.24
CA ALA A 747 22.32 -1.02 6.66
C ALA A 747 21.75 0.38 6.41
N SER A 748 22.48 1.43 6.79
CA SER A 748 22.05 2.82 6.52
C SER A 748 22.01 3.13 5.02
N GLY A 749 22.99 2.67 4.24
CA GLY A 749 23.04 2.91 2.80
C GLY A 749 21.91 2.20 2.06
N ALA A 750 21.66 0.92 2.36
CA ALA A 750 20.53 0.20 1.79
C ALA A 750 19.19 0.79 2.23
N ALA A 751 19.04 1.13 3.51
CA ALA A 751 17.81 1.76 4.01
C ALA A 751 17.55 3.11 3.33
N THR A 752 18.59 3.94 3.15
CA THR A 752 18.49 5.20 2.41
C THR A 752 17.99 4.98 1.00
N PHE A 753 18.64 4.06 0.25
CA PHE A 753 18.26 3.79 -1.14
C PHE A 753 16.81 3.34 -1.26
N PHE A 754 16.36 2.36 -0.46
CA PHE A 754 15.01 1.82 -0.58
C PHE A 754 13.92 2.71 0.01
N PHE A 755 14.20 3.51 1.05
CA PHE A 755 13.24 4.55 1.46
C PHE A 755 13.14 5.67 0.42
N CYS A 756 14.22 6.05 -0.26
CA CYS A 756 14.13 6.95 -1.42
C CYS A 756 13.29 6.34 -2.55
N VAL A 757 13.46 5.05 -2.83
CA VAL A 757 12.60 4.35 -3.80
C VAL A 757 11.13 4.41 -3.34
N ALA A 758 10.83 4.20 -2.06
CA ALA A 758 9.47 4.33 -1.55
C ALA A 758 8.87 5.73 -1.74
N SER A 759 9.67 6.78 -1.55
CA SER A 759 9.20 8.17 -1.64
C SER A 759 9.13 8.73 -3.06
N PHE A 760 9.96 8.24 -3.99
CA PHE A 760 10.10 8.85 -5.31
C PHE A 760 9.76 7.92 -6.49
N ALA A 761 9.59 6.61 -6.27
CA ALA A 761 9.22 5.71 -7.35
C ALA A 761 7.71 5.81 -7.65
N PRO A 762 7.31 6.22 -8.86
CA PRO A 762 5.91 6.50 -9.21
C PRO A 762 5.02 5.24 -9.28
N VAL A 763 5.58 4.06 -9.04
CA VAL A 763 4.93 2.76 -9.22
C VAL A 763 4.33 2.26 -7.89
N LEU A 764 4.70 2.88 -6.78
CA LEU A 764 4.31 2.43 -5.44
C LEU A 764 3.12 3.23 -4.95
N ASP A 765 1.94 2.62 -4.95
CA ASP A 765 0.75 3.22 -4.33
C ASP A 765 0.89 3.22 -2.81
N GLU A 766 1.04 4.42 -2.25
CA GLU A 766 1.17 4.65 -0.82
C GLU A 766 -0.17 4.62 -0.08
N ASN A 767 -1.29 4.63 -0.82
CA ASN A 767 -2.62 4.73 -0.24
C ASN A 767 -3.03 3.45 0.51
N PHE A 768 -3.88 3.66 1.51
CA PHE A 768 -4.48 2.57 2.28
C PHE A 768 -5.69 2.00 1.54
N SER A 769 -5.60 0.73 1.16
CA SER A 769 -6.65 -0.03 0.47
C SER A 769 -7.28 -1.10 1.38
N PRO A 770 -8.54 -1.51 1.16
CA PRO A 770 -9.16 -2.59 1.91
C PRO A 770 -8.40 -3.92 1.76
N LEU A 771 -8.38 -4.73 2.83
CA LEU A 771 -7.83 -6.08 2.75
C LEU A 771 -8.64 -6.97 1.82
N GLN A 772 -7.92 -7.76 1.03
CA GLN A 772 -8.49 -8.91 0.32
C GLN A 772 -9.19 -9.84 1.33
N PRO A 773 -10.33 -10.45 0.97
CA PRO A 773 -11.11 -11.28 1.90
C PRO A 773 -10.28 -12.34 2.65
N VAL A 774 -9.35 -12.99 1.95
CA VAL A 774 -8.45 -14.04 2.50
C VAL A 774 -7.44 -13.51 3.54
N LEU A 775 -7.20 -12.20 3.59
CA LEU A 775 -6.26 -11.56 4.51
C LEU A 775 -6.94 -10.96 5.75
N ARG A 776 -8.29 -10.95 5.82
CA ARG A 776 -9.05 -10.26 6.89
C ARG A 776 -8.84 -10.85 8.28
N SER A 777 -8.51 -12.13 8.41
CA SER A 777 -8.20 -12.76 9.71
C SER A 777 -6.86 -12.34 10.31
N ASN A 778 -6.02 -11.61 9.56
CA ASN A 778 -4.75 -10.99 9.97
C ASN A 778 -3.63 -11.90 10.51
N MET A 779 -3.89 -13.14 10.97
CA MET A 779 -2.83 -14.00 11.50
C MET A 779 -1.82 -14.38 10.44
N TRP A 780 -2.25 -14.86 9.27
CA TRP A 780 -1.32 -15.27 8.21
C TRP A 780 -0.55 -14.08 7.65
N LEU A 781 -1.20 -12.92 7.58
CA LEU A 781 -0.53 -11.65 7.29
C LEU A 781 0.57 -11.35 8.31
N THR A 782 0.31 -11.55 9.60
CA THR A 782 1.26 -11.26 10.68
C THR A 782 2.38 -12.30 10.79
N VAL A 783 2.08 -13.59 10.64
CA VAL A 783 3.04 -14.68 10.92
C VAL A 783 3.78 -15.10 9.65
N HIS A 784 3.08 -15.34 8.55
CA HIS A 784 3.71 -15.77 7.30
C HIS A 784 4.30 -14.59 6.54
N VAL A 785 3.49 -13.56 6.22
CA VAL A 785 3.91 -12.48 5.31
C VAL A 785 5.02 -11.63 5.93
N LEU A 786 4.94 -11.26 7.22
CA LEU A 786 6.05 -10.57 7.88
C LEU A 786 7.33 -11.41 7.91
N THR A 787 7.24 -12.73 8.12
CA THR A 787 8.42 -13.61 8.17
C THR A 787 9.09 -13.72 6.80
N ILE A 788 8.32 -13.95 5.73
CA ILE A 788 8.88 -14.06 4.38
C ILE A 788 9.47 -12.73 3.91
N VAL A 789 8.81 -11.60 4.19
CA VAL A 789 9.34 -10.27 3.81
C VAL A 789 10.54 -9.88 4.68
N ALA A 790 10.59 -10.25 5.96
CA ALA A 790 11.79 -10.06 6.78
C ALA A 790 13.01 -10.83 6.23
N SER A 791 12.78 -11.97 5.55
CA SER A 791 13.85 -12.67 4.83
C SER A 791 14.43 -11.82 3.70
N TYR A 792 13.60 -11.00 3.03
CA TYR A 792 14.06 -10.07 1.99
C TYR A 792 14.95 -8.99 2.58
N GLY A 793 14.65 -8.51 3.79
CA GLY A 793 15.52 -7.60 4.55
C GLY A 793 16.86 -8.23 4.91
N ALA A 794 16.88 -9.47 5.41
CA ALA A 794 18.13 -10.18 5.68
C ALA A 794 18.96 -10.42 4.40
N GLY A 795 18.30 -10.80 3.30
CA GLY A 795 18.90 -10.93 1.98
C GLY A 795 19.48 -9.62 1.47
N MET A 796 18.76 -8.51 1.63
CA MET A 796 19.20 -7.15 1.26
C MET A 796 20.40 -6.69 2.08
N LEU A 797 20.45 -6.99 3.39
CA LEU A 797 21.64 -6.70 4.20
C LEU A 797 22.86 -7.47 3.68
N SER A 798 22.69 -8.75 3.32
CA SER A 798 23.77 -9.54 2.72
C SER A 798 24.23 -8.98 1.37
N TRP A 799 23.30 -8.50 0.54
CA TRP A 799 23.57 -7.84 -0.72
C TRP A 799 24.33 -6.52 -0.51
N ALA A 800 23.91 -5.67 0.42
CA ALA A 800 24.57 -4.40 0.71
C ALA A 800 26.02 -4.60 1.19
N LEU A 801 26.25 -5.59 2.06
CA LEU A 801 27.60 -6.00 2.45
C LEU A 801 28.41 -6.54 1.26
N GLY A 802 27.77 -7.29 0.36
CA GLY A 802 28.35 -7.79 -0.88
C GLY A 802 28.77 -6.67 -1.84
N VAL A 803 27.94 -5.64 -2.00
CA VAL A 803 28.26 -4.44 -2.81
C VAL A 803 29.48 -3.72 -2.26
N ILE A 804 29.59 -3.57 -0.94
CA ILE A 804 30.79 -3.01 -0.30
C ILE A 804 32.00 -3.93 -0.52
N ALA A 805 31.84 -5.25 -0.48
CA ALA A 805 32.93 -6.18 -0.75
C ALA A 805 33.42 -6.08 -2.20
N LEU A 806 32.49 -5.98 -3.16
CA LEU A 806 32.81 -5.76 -4.58
C LEU A 806 33.55 -4.44 -4.81
N PHE A 807 33.24 -3.39 -4.05
CA PHE A 807 34.00 -2.13 -4.08
C PHE A 807 35.48 -2.38 -3.75
N PHE A 808 35.78 -3.15 -2.70
CA PHE A 808 37.16 -3.49 -2.34
C PHE A 808 37.82 -4.42 -3.36
N TYR A 809 37.10 -5.37 -3.97
CA TYR A 809 37.65 -6.14 -5.10
C TYR A 809 37.96 -5.24 -6.31
N MET A 810 37.15 -4.20 -6.53
CA MET A 810 37.26 -3.30 -7.68
C MET A 810 38.33 -2.22 -7.51
N PHE A 811 38.59 -1.73 -6.30
CA PHE A 811 39.47 -0.58 -6.07
C PHE A 811 40.56 -0.80 -5.02
N GLY A 812 40.43 -1.85 -4.20
CA GLY A 812 41.38 -2.12 -3.12
C GLY A 812 42.76 -2.54 -3.62
N LYS A 813 43.77 -2.27 -2.79
CA LYS A 813 45.16 -2.71 -3.03
C LYS A 813 45.28 -4.19 -2.75
N TYR A 814 45.65 -4.96 -3.78
CA TYR A 814 45.91 -6.39 -3.63
C TYR A 814 47.25 -6.61 -2.91
N ARG A 815 47.29 -7.63 -2.08
CA ARG A 815 48.43 -7.96 -1.21
C ARG A 815 49.30 -9.03 -1.87
N PRO A 816 50.61 -9.03 -1.63
CA PRO A 816 51.50 -10.04 -2.21
C PRO A 816 51.17 -11.47 -1.72
N PRO A 817 51.57 -12.49 -2.51
CA PRO A 817 51.55 -13.90 -2.09
C PRO A 817 52.26 -14.11 -0.74
N VAL A 818 51.85 -15.12 0.02
CA VAL A 818 52.57 -15.55 1.24
C VAL A 818 53.53 -16.67 0.87
N ASP A 819 54.77 -16.54 1.31
CA ASP A 819 55.76 -17.61 1.19
C ASP A 819 55.37 -18.81 2.08
N PRO A 820 55.15 -20.02 1.53
CA PRO A 820 54.71 -21.19 2.29
C PRO A 820 55.68 -21.65 3.37
N VAL A 821 56.95 -21.23 3.29
CA VAL A 821 58.06 -21.79 4.09
C VAL A 821 58.15 -21.18 5.50
N ASN A 822 57.66 -19.96 5.72
CA ASN A 822 57.84 -19.22 7.00
C ASN A 822 56.55 -18.94 7.77
N THR A 823 55.41 -19.54 7.39
CA THR A 823 54.13 -19.35 8.10
C THR A 823 53.87 -20.49 9.10
N PRO A 824 53.66 -20.19 10.41
CA PRO A 824 53.28 -21.21 11.39
C PRO A 824 51.99 -21.94 10.98
N ASP A 825 51.94 -23.26 11.17
CA ASP A 825 50.90 -24.17 10.67
C ASP A 825 49.43 -23.82 11.06
N GLY A 826 49.22 -22.88 12.00
CA GLY A 826 47.89 -22.45 12.45
C GLY A 826 47.15 -21.45 11.55
N PHE A 827 47.76 -20.93 10.48
CA PHE A 827 47.17 -19.92 9.59
C PHE A 827 46.76 -20.43 8.20
N ARG A 828 46.66 -21.76 8.00
CA ARG A 828 46.24 -22.35 6.71
C ARG A 828 44.72 -22.58 6.66
N PRO A 829 43.95 -21.88 5.79
CA PRO A 829 42.57 -22.27 5.49
C PRO A 829 42.55 -23.62 4.77
N ALA A 830 41.60 -24.50 5.11
CA ALA A 830 41.54 -25.90 4.70
C ALA A 830 41.54 -26.19 3.18
N HIS A 831 41.42 -25.20 2.30
CA HIS A 831 41.47 -25.39 0.83
C HIS A 831 42.83 -25.10 0.18
N GLN A 832 43.85 -24.72 0.95
CA GLN A 832 45.16 -24.30 0.42
C GLN A 832 46.32 -25.13 0.95
N ALA A 833 46.19 -26.45 0.90
CA ALA A 833 47.33 -27.32 1.15
C ALA A 833 48.36 -27.27 0.00
N GLN A 834 48.01 -26.85 -1.23
CA GLN A 834 48.87 -27.04 -2.41
C GLN A 834 48.77 -26.01 -3.57
N ALA A 835 48.15 -24.82 -3.41
CA ALA A 835 48.07 -23.85 -4.52
C ALA A 835 49.01 -22.65 -4.28
N GLU A 836 50.06 -22.53 -5.11
CA GLU A 836 50.78 -21.27 -5.32
C GLU A 836 49.76 -20.20 -5.74
N LEU A 837 49.46 -19.23 -4.86
CA LEU A 837 48.48 -18.19 -5.16
C LEU A 837 49.19 -16.93 -5.61
N GLY A 838 48.66 -16.31 -6.67
CA GLY A 838 48.97 -14.93 -7.05
C GLY A 838 48.56 -13.93 -5.96
N TYR A 839 48.49 -12.66 -6.33
CA TYR A 839 48.14 -11.59 -5.40
C TYR A 839 46.80 -11.83 -4.69
N ARG A 840 46.77 -11.64 -3.36
CA ARG A 840 45.58 -11.86 -2.52
C ARG A 840 44.71 -10.60 -2.46
N PRO A 841 43.38 -10.75 -2.38
CA PRO A 841 42.48 -9.61 -2.19
C PRO A 841 42.75 -8.81 -0.89
N PRO A 842 42.23 -7.57 -0.82
CA PRO A 842 42.22 -6.78 0.41
C PRO A 842 41.63 -7.54 1.59
N GLU A 843 42.11 -7.25 2.81
CA GLU A 843 41.68 -7.95 4.02
C GLU A 843 40.18 -7.77 4.32
N GLN A 844 39.67 -6.59 3.98
CA GLN A 844 38.28 -6.19 4.10
C GLN A 844 37.35 -7.18 3.39
N CYS A 845 37.77 -7.74 2.24
CA CYS A 845 37.00 -8.73 1.50
C CYS A 845 36.76 -10.01 2.31
N ALA A 846 37.73 -10.44 3.14
CA ALA A 846 37.57 -11.63 3.99
C ALA A 846 36.61 -11.38 5.15
N VAL A 847 36.70 -10.21 5.79
CA VAL A 847 35.80 -9.79 6.87
C VAL A 847 34.36 -9.67 6.36
N LEU A 848 34.17 -8.95 5.25
CA LEU A 848 32.87 -8.76 4.62
C LEU A 848 32.25 -10.08 4.14
N ALA A 849 33.05 -11.00 3.61
CA ALA A 849 32.57 -12.34 3.26
C ALA A 849 32.04 -13.09 4.50
N GLY A 850 32.73 -12.99 5.65
CA GLY A 850 32.22 -13.52 6.92
C GLY A 850 30.88 -12.90 7.34
N TYR A 851 30.73 -11.59 7.18
CA TYR A 851 29.48 -10.88 7.49
C TYR A 851 28.35 -11.28 6.52
N CYS A 852 28.64 -11.39 5.23
CA CYS A 852 27.71 -11.89 4.21
C CYS A 852 27.21 -13.30 4.59
N TYR A 853 28.12 -14.20 4.98
CA TYR A 853 27.76 -15.55 5.40
C TYR A 853 26.75 -15.54 6.56
N ARG A 854 26.97 -14.71 7.59
CA ARG A 854 26.05 -14.59 8.73
C ARG A 854 24.70 -14.00 8.34
N ALA A 855 24.68 -12.99 7.46
CA ALA A 855 23.43 -12.40 6.97
C ALA A 855 22.62 -13.40 6.11
N ILE A 856 23.29 -14.17 5.25
CA ILE A 856 22.68 -15.25 4.45
C ILE A 856 22.06 -16.33 5.37
N GLN A 857 22.71 -16.70 6.48
CA GLN A 857 22.13 -17.65 7.45
C GLN A 857 20.78 -17.18 8.00
N VAL A 858 20.67 -15.88 8.35
CA VAL A 858 19.40 -15.29 8.81
C VAL A 858 18.37 -15.26 7.68
N SER A 859 18.79 -14.90 6.46
CA SER A 859 17.93 -14.91 5.27
C SER A 859 17.33 -16.29 5.02
N VAL A 860 18.16 -17.35 5.06
CA VAL A 860 17.70 -18.73 4.84
C VAL A 860 16.75 -19.18 5.94
N LEU A 861 17.04 -18.86 7.21
CA LEU A 861 16.16 -19.20 8.32
C LEU A 861 14.76 -18.62 8.12
N LEU A 862 14.68 -17.32 7.81
CA LEU A 862 13.41 -16.63 7.61
C LEU A 862 12.72 -17.07 6.31
N LEU A 863 13.47 -17.25 5.23
CA LEU A 863 12.93 -17.66 3.93
C LEU A 863 12.36 -19.08 3.97
N ALA A 864 13.08 -20.03 4.60
CA ALA A 864 12.61 -21.40 4.78
C ALA A 864 11.36 -21.44 5.67
N THR A 865 11.40 -20.74 6.81
CA THR A 865 10.25 -20.66 7.73
C THR A 865 9.04 -20.03 7.05
N GLY A 866 9.24 -18.91 6.34
CA GLY A 866 8.20 -18.25 5.56
C GLY A 866 7.61 -19.16 4.50
N THR A 867 8.43 -19.90 3.74
CA THR A 867 7.96 -20.82 2.70
C THR A 867 7.08 -21.94 3.27
N ILE A 868 7.48 -22.53 4.42
CA ILE A 868 6.68 -23.56 5.11
C ILE A 868 5.36 -22.98 5.62
N LEU A 869 5.40 -21.81 6.26
CA LEU A 869 4.20 -21.12 6.75
C LEU A 869 3.25 -20.74 5.60
N GLY A 870 3.79 -20.45 4.42
CA GLY A 870 3.00 -20.17 3.21
C GLY A 870 2.24 -21.39 2.73
N GLY A 871 2.86 -22.58 2.76
CA GLY A 871 2.17 -23.83 2.45
C GLY A 871 1.07 -24.17 3.46
N LEU A 872 1.28 -23.88 4.75
CA LEU A 872 0.23 -24.03 5.77
C LEU A 872 -0.93 -23.06 5.54
N TRP A 873 -0.63 -21.80 5.21
CA TRP A 873 -1.65 -20.83 4.85
C TRP A 873 -2.45 -21.28 3.63
N ALA A 874 -1.78 -21.79 2.59
CA ALA A 874 -2.40 -22.29 1.38
C ALA A 874 -3.38 -23.46 1.65
N ASP A 875 -2.99 -24.37 2.55
CA ASP A 875 -3.85 -25.48 2.99
C ASP A 875 -5.11 -24.96 3.72
N VAL A 876 -4.93 -23.92 4.55
CA VAL A 876 -6.02 -23.29 5.30
C VAL A 876 -6.98 -22.51 4.38
N SER A 877 -6.47 -21.79 3.38
CA SER A 877 -7.27 -20.89 2.55
C SER A 877 -7.83 -21.52 1.28
N TRP A 878 -7.08 -22.41 0.61
CA TRP A 878 -7.49 -23.01 -0.68
C TRP A 878 -7.64 -24.53 -0.61
N GLY A 879 -7.50 -25.14 0.56
CA GLY A 879 -7.60 -26.59 0.73
C GLY A 879 -6.45 -27.37 0.06
N ARG A 880 -5.33 -26.70 -0.26
CA ARG A 880 -4.13 -27.33 -0.82
C ARG A 880 -2.84 -26.76 -0.23
N PHE A 881 -1.96 -27.64 0.26
CA PHE A 881 -0.66 -27.24 0.81
C PHE A 881 0.30 -26.61 -0.23
N TRP A 882 0.27 -27.07 -1.49
CA TRP A 882 1.14 -26.57 -2.56
C TRP A 882 0.48 -26.79 -3.92
N GLY A 883 0.70 -25.88 -4.87
CA GLY A 883 0.05 -25.86 -6.18
C GLY A 883 0.94 -25.44 -7.34
N TRP A 884 2.25 -25.32 -7.14
CA TRP A 884 3.22 -24.93 -8.19
C TRP A 884 2.88 -23.58 -8.83
N ASP A 885 2.22 -22.72 -8.07
CA ASP A 885 1.97 -21.33 -8.44
C ASP A 885 3.30 -20.59 -8.65
N PRO A 886 3.43 -19.64 -9.61
CA PRO A 886 4.68 -18.93 -9.83
C PRO A 886 5.31 -18.35 -8.56
N LYS A 887 4.51 -17.81 -7.62
CA LYS A 887 5.08 -17.27 -6.36
C LYS A 887 5.61 -18.37 -5.44
N GLU A 888 4.88 -19.48 -5.32
CA GLU A 888 5.32 -20.66 -4.57
C GLU A 888 6.63 -21.22 -5.17
N VAL A 889 6.70 -21.34 -6.50
CA VAL A 889 7.88 -21.84 -7.23
C VAL A 889 9.09 -20.93 -7.03
N TRP A 890 8.93 -19.61 -7.18
CA TRP A 890 10.04 -18.68 -7.05
C TRP A 890 10.51 -18.49 -5.61
N ALA A 891 9.61 -18.63 -4.62
CA ALA A 891 10.01 -18.74 -3.22
C ALA A 891 10.91 -19.97 -2.98
N LEU A 892 10.55 -21.12 -3.56
CA LEU A 892 11.37 -22.34 -3.49
C LEU A 892 12.71 -22.18 -4.23
N ILE A 893 12.73 -21.62 -5.43
CA ILE A 893 13.96 -21.35 -6.20
C ILE A 893 14.90 -20.46 -5.38
N SER A 894 14.38 -19.36 -4.84
CA SER A 894 15.14 -18.46 -3.97
C SER A 894 15.74 -19.22 -2.79
N LEU A 895 14.95 -20.03 -2.10
CA LEU A 895 15.43 -20.84 -0.98
C LEU A 895 16.56 -21.80 -1.39
N LEU A 896 16.39 -22.53 -2.50
CA LEU A 896 17.38 -23.48 -2.99
C LEU A 896 18.68 -22.80 -3.40
N VAL A 897 18.63 -21.63 -4.03
CA VAL A 897 19.82 -20.84 -4.39
C VAL A 897 20.58 -20.40 -3.14
N TYR A 898 19.89 -19.84 -2.14
CA TYR A 898 20.53 -19.45 -0.88
C TYR A 898 21.10 -20.65 -0.10
N LEU A 899 20.41 -21.80 -0.12
CA LEU A 899 20.93 -23.04 0.45
C LEU A 899 22.17 -23.54 -0.28
N ALA A 900 22.19 -23.51 -1.61
CA ALA A 900 23.35 -23.88 -2.42
C ALA A 900 24.56 -22.99 -2.09
N ILE A 901 24.34 -21.69 -1.86
CA ILE A 901 25.40 -20.75 -1.43
C ILE A 901 25.97 -21.13 -0.05
N LEU A 902 25.11 -21.40 0.94
CA LEU A 902 25.56 -21.79 2.29
C LEU A 902 26.30 -23.13 2.30
N HIS A 903 25.75 -24.14 1.60
CA HIS A 903 26.34 -25.47 1.53
C HIS A 903 27.62 -25.47 0.71
N GLY A 904 27.65 -24.73 -0.41
CA GLY A 904 28.87 -24.55 -1.19
C GLY A 904 29.99 -23.89 -0.38
N ARG A 905 29.67 -22.96 0.52
CA ARG A 905 30.66 -22.40 1.46
C ARG A 905 31.10 -23.43 2.51
N PHE A 906 30.18 -24.20 3.07
CA PHE A 906 30.48 -25.24 4.07
C PHE A 906 31.32 -26.39 3.49
N ALA A 907 31.00 -26.83 2.27
CA ALA A 907 31.73 -27.87 1.53
C ALA A 907 33.06 -27.40 0.93
N GLY A 908 33.38 -26.10 1.04
CA GLY A 908 34.62 -25.52 0.52
C GLY A 908 34.62 -25.22 -0.99
N TRP A 909 33.48 -25.35 -1.68
CA TRP A 909 33.33 -25.03 -3.10
C TRP A 909 33.39 -23.52 -3.37
N PHE A 910 32.93 -22.71 -2.43
CA PHE A 910 32.93 -21.25 -2.56
C PHE A 910 33.99 -20.59 -1.68
N ASN A 911 34.89 -19.86 -2.35
CA ASN A 911 35.82 -18.93 -1.70
C ASN A 911 35.11 -17.61 -1.32
N ASN A 912 35.86 -16.66 -0.75
CA ASN A 912 35.29 -15.38 -0.31
C ASN A 912 34.65 -14.57 -1.47
N PHE A 913 35.22 -14.64 -2.68
CA PHE A 913 34.67 -13.97 -3.85
C PHE A 913 33.38 -14.65 -4.33
N GLY A 914 33.37 -15.99 -4.41
CA GLY A 914 32.18 -16.77 -4.77
C GLY A 914 31.02 -16.57 -3.79
N LEU A 915 31.30 -16.36 -2.51
CA LEU A 915 30.27 -16.01 -1.54
C LEU A 915 29.67 -14.61 -1.79
N VAL A 916 30.50 -13.63 -2.16
CA VAL A 916 30.06 -12.27 -2.52
C VAL A 916 29.26 -12.27 -3.82
N VAL A 917 29.67 -13.05 -4.83
CA VAL A 917 28.87 -13.32 -6.04
C VAL A 917 27.50 -13.89 -5.64
N GLY A 918 27.50 -14.85 -4.72
CA GLY A 918 26.29 -15.45 -4.16
C GLY A 918 25.33 -14.44 -3.55
N THR A 919 25.80 -13.40 -2.87
CA THR A 919 24.91 -12.35 -2.33
C THR A 919 24.18 -11.55 -3.40
N ILE A 920 24.82 -11.28 -4.55
CA ILE A 920 24.21 -10.55 -5.66
C ILE A 920 23.17 -11.43 -6.37
N LEU A 921 23.54 -12.68 -6.67
CA LEU A 921 22.64 -13.63 -7.32
C LEU A 921 21.45 -14.00 -6.42
N GLY A 922 21.69 -14.26 -5.15
CA GLY A 922 20.65 -14.57 -4.17
C GLY A 922 19.63 -13.44 -4.05
N PHE A 923 20.09 -12.20 -3.88
CA PHE A 923 19.17 -11.07 -3.77
C PHE A 923 18.41 -10.80 -5.09
N THR A 924 19.04 -11.06 -6.25
CA THR A 924 18.34 -11.01 -7.55
C THR A 924 17.17 -12.00 -7.61
N MET A 925 17.30 -13.21 -7.04
CA MET A 925 16.20 -14.19 -6.96
C MET A 925 15.06 -13.69 -6.06
N ILE A 926 15.38 -13.01 -4.96
CA ILE A 926 14.38 -12.36 -4.09
C ILE A 926 13.63 -11.26 -4.85
N VAL A 927 14.35 -10.38 -5.56
CA VAL A 927 13.74 -9.32 -6.39
C VAL A 927 12.85 -9.94 -7.48
N PHE A 928 13.25 -11.06 -8.09
CA PHE A 928 12.41 -11.76 -9.06
C PHE A 928 11.16 -12.36 -8.42
N SER A 929 11.28 -12.96 -7.24
CA SER A 929 10.15 -13.54 -6.49
C SER A 929 9.13 -12.49 -6.08
N TRP A 930 9.61 -11.30 -5.68
CA TRP A 930 8.78 -10.19 -5.23
C TRP A 930 8.22 -9.33 -6.38
N TYR A 931 9.05 -8.86 -7.30
CA TYR A 931 8.64 -8.00 -8.43
C TYR A 931 8.46 -8.79 -9.72
N GLY A 932 9.40 -9.66 -10.07
CA GLY A 932 9.40 -10.39 -11.34
C GLY A 932 8.15 -11.24 -11.57
N VAL A 933 7.66 -11.94 -10.56
CA VAL A 933 6.43 -12.73 -10.68
C VAL A 933 5.18 -11.86 -10.90
N ASN A 934 5.10 -10.70 -10.25
CA ASN A 934 3.93 -9.81 -10.35
C ASN A 934 3.92 -8.98 -11.64
N PHE A 935 5.09 -8.60 -12.20
CA PHE A 935 5.17 -7.61 -13.29
C PHE A 935 5.92 -8.08 -14.53
N LEU A 936 6.88 -9.00 -14.40
CA LEU A 936 7.64 -9.51 -15.57
C LEU A 936 6.95 -10.73 -16.18
N LEU A 937 6.39 -11.65 -15.39
CA LEU A 937 5.71 -12.83 -15.95
C LEU A 937 4.42 -12.48 -16.72
N PRO A 938 3.53 -11.59 -16.24
CA PRO A 938 2.37 -11.15 -17.02
C PRO A 938 2.73 -10.58 -18.40
N MET A 939 3.88 -9.90 -18.52
CA MET A 939 4.38 -9.39 -19.80
C MET A 939 4.59 -10.51 -20.83
N PHE A 940 5.06 -11.67 -20.41
CA PHE A 940 5.25 -12.83 -21.28
C PHE A 940 3.97 -13.65 -21.49
N SER A 941 2.88 -13.35 -20.77
CA SER A 941 1.59 -14.05 -20.83
C SER A 941 0.42 -13.16 -21.25
N GLY A 942 0.67 -12.09 -22.01
CA GLY A 942 -0.38 -11.23 -22.57
C GLY A 942 -1.08 -10.33 -21.56
N GLY A 943 -0.41 -9.93 -20.47
CA GLY A 943 -0.89 -8.94 -19.50
C GLY A 943 -1.74 -9.50 -18.35
N GLN A 944 -2.09 -10.79 -18.35
CA GLN A 944 -2.89 -11.40 -17.29
C GLN A 944 -2.06 -11.78 -16.06
N ALA A 945 -2.62 -11.55 -14.87
CA ALA A 945 -2.00 -11.95 -13.60
C ALA A 945 -1.79 -13.46 -13.56
N VAL A 946 -0.54 -13.88 -13.31
CA VAL A 946 -0.19 -15.31 -13.24
C VAL A 946 -0.21 -15.74 -11.78
N GLY A 947 -1.24 -16.48 -11.38
CA GLY A 947 -1.29 -17.17 -10.09
C GLY A 947 -2.21 -16.56 -9.01
N LEU A 948 -2.62 -17.41 -8.06
CA LEU A 948 -3.60 -17.12 -7.00
C LEU A 948 -3.04 -16.22 -5.87
N HIS A 949 -1.71 -16.02 -5.84
CA HIS A 949 -1.04 -15.22 -4.81
C HIS A 949 -0.63 -13.83 -5.31
N SER A 950 -1.01 -13.47 -6.53
CA SER A 950 -0.65 -12.21 -7.18
C SER A 950 -1.65 -11.11 -6.83
N TYR A 951 -1.39 -10.43 -5.70
CA TYR A 951 -2.23 -9.32 -5.20
C TYR A 951 -1.65 -7.92 -5.48
N GLY A 952 -0.45 -7.85 -6.07
CA GLY A 952 0.18 -6.59 -6.47
C GLY A 952 -0.18 -6.29 -7.91
N PHE A 953 -1.22 -5.48 -8.12
CA PHE A 953 -1.54 -4.92 -9.43
C PHE A 953 -0.86 -3.56 -9.56
N GLY A 954 -0.25 -3.30 -10.72
CA GLY A 954 0.45 -2.05 -11.01
C GLY A 954 1.00 -2.06 -12.43
N GLU A 955 0.82 -0.97 -13.16
CA GLU A 955 1.48 -0.76 -14.45
C GLU A 955 2.76 0.06 -14.23
N GLY A 956 3.86 -0.35 -14.85
CA GLY A 956 5.11 0.41 -14.85
C GLY A 956 6.20 -0.08 -13.88
N GLY A 957 7.37 0.56 -13.95
CA GLY A 957 8.52 0.28 -13.08
C GLY A 957 9.55 -0.73 -13.59
N GLN A 958 9.24 -1.43 -14.68
CA GLN A 958 10.07 -2.50 -15.22
C GLN A 958 11.47 -1.99 -15.58
N GLY A 959 11.56 -0.80 -16.18
CA GLY A 959 12.83 -0.15 -16.51
C GLY A 959 13.71 0.11 -15.29
N TYR A 960 13.12 0.53 -14.16
CA TYR A 960 13.87 0.77 -12.92
C TYR A 960 14.42 -0.54 -12.33
N VAL A 961 13.60 -1.59 -12.27
CA VAL A 961 14.01 -2.87 -11.69
C VAL A 961 15.01 -3.60 -12.59
N LEU A 962 14.77 -3.65 -13.90
CA LEU A 962 15.71 -4.24 -14.87
C LEU A 962 17.02 -3.44 -14.91
N GLY A 963 16.96 -2.11 -14.87
CA GLY A 963 18.14 -1.25 -14.76
C GLY A 963 18.93 -1.51 -13.48
N PHE A 964 18.26 -1.66 -12.34
CA PHE A 964 18.89 -2.03 -11.07
C PHE A 964 19.60 -3.39 -11.16
N VAL A 965 18.94 -4.43 -11.70
CA VAL A 965 19.53 -5.76 -11.87
C VAL A 965 20.72 -5.72 -12.83
N ALA A 966 20.58 -5.04 -13.98
CA ALA A 966 21.66 -4.89 -14.96
C ALA A 966 22.87 -4.18 -14.36
N LEU A 967 22.66 -3.08 -13.62
CA LEU A 967 23.73 -2.35 -12.94
C LEU A 967 24.48 -3.24 -11.93
N ASN A 968 23.75 -4.05 -11.16
CA ASN A 968 24.35 -5.01 -10.22
C ASN A 968 25.22 -6.06 -10.94
N LEU A 969 24.75 -6.60 -12.06
CA LEU A 969 25.49 -7.59 -12.85
C LEU A 969 26.72 -6.98 -13.52
N VAL A 970 26.62 -5.76 -14.04
CA VAL A 970 27.76 -5.01 -14.59
C VAL A 970 28.81 -4.75 -13.51
N TYR A 971 28.38 -4.28 -12.33
CA TYR A 971 29.27 -4.03 -11.20
C TYR A 971 30.01 -5.29 -10.74
N LEU A 972 29.29 -6.42 -10.66
CA LEU A 972 29.86 -7.74 -10.41
C LEU A 972 30.86 -8.15 -11.50
N GLY A 973 30.50 -7.97 -12.78
CA GLY A 973 31.34 -8.31 -13.93
C GLY A 973 32.67 -7.57 -13.92
N VAL A 974 32.66 -6.26 -13.66
CA VAL A 974 33.88 -5.44 -13.56
C VAL A 974 34.78 -5.93 -12.41
N ALA A 975 34.20 -6.20 -11.23
CA ALA A 975 34.95 -6.72 -10.08
C ALA A 975 35.51 -8.12 -10.36
N ALA A 976 34.76 -8.98 -11.05
CA ALA A 976 35.20 -10.32 -11.45
C ALA A 976 36.38 -10.26 -12.43
N VAL A 977 36.31 -9.39 -13.45
CA VAL A 977 37.41 -9.19 -14.40
C VAL A 977 38.68 -8.74 -13.66
N ARG A 978 38.61 -7.73 -12.80
CA ARG A 978 39.77 -7.28 -12.01
C ARG A 978 40.33 -8.39 -11.12
N PHE A 979 39.47 -9.14 -10.44
CA PHE A 979 39.89 -10.25 -9.58
C PHE A 979 40.59 -11.36 -10.37
N GLN A 980 40.07 -11.75 -11.53
CA GLN A 980 40.67 -12.78 -12.38
C GLN A 980 42.02 -12.32 -12.96
N VAL A 981 42.09 -11.11 -13.53
CA VAL A 981 43.33 -10.57 -14.09
C VAL A 981 44.44 -10.51 -13.03
N THR A 982 44.12 -10.08 -11.81
CA THR A 982 45.11 -9.92 -10.75
C THR A 982 45.57 -11.25 -10.13
N ASN A 983 44.71 -12.27 -10.12
CA ASN A 983 45.06 -13.61 -9.62
C ASN A 983 45.91 -14.43 -10.60
N VAL A 984 45.82 -14.15 -11.90
CA VAL A 984 46.53 -14.92 -12.96
C VAL A 984 47.99 -14.48 -13.12
N VAL A 985 48.39 -13.32 -12.60
CA VAL A 985 49.79 -12.87 -12.63
C VAL A 985 50.65 -13.75 -11.70
N LYS A 986 51.33 -14.74 -12.27
CA LYS A 986 52.49 -15.39 -11.63
C LYS A 986 53.52 -14.30 -11.33
N PRO A 987 54.16 -14.26 -10.15
CA PRO A 987 55.39 -13.49 -10.03
C PRO A 987 56.31 -14.00 -11.15
N ALA A 988 56.68 -13.11 -12.08
CA ALA A 988 57.73 -13.42 -13.02
C ALA A 988 58.93 -13.90 -12.19
N ASN A 989 59.64 -14.92 -12.67
CA ASN A 989 60.98 -15.23 -12.20
C ASN A 989 61.87 -14.00 -12.44
N HIS A 990 61.75 -12.98 -11.61
CA HIS A 990 62.79 -12.02 -11.41
C HIS A 990 63.78 -12.71 -10.49
N GLN A 991 64.84 -13.19 -11.14
CA GLN A 991 66.17 -13.19 -10.54
C GLN A 991 66.28 -12.04 -9.55
N THR A 992 66.79 -12.39 -8.38
CA THR A 992 67.17 -11.54 -7.27
C THR A 992 68.23 -10.50 -7.66
N ASP A 993 67.94 -9.63 -8.60
CA ASP A 993 68.76 -8.49 -8.97
C ASP A 993 67.85 -7.30 -9.32
N ASN A 994 67.94 -6.23 -8.51
CA ASN A 994 67.37 -4.89 -8.72
C ASN A 994 65.93 -4.58 -8.27
N VAL A 995 65.54 -4.91 -7.03
CA VAL A 995 64.41 -4.23 -6.35
C VAL A 995 64.86 -3.43 -5.11
N SER A 996 66.16 -3.28 -4.88
CA SER A 996 66.73 -2.33 -3.91
C SER A 996 66.94 -0.92 -4.48
N ARG A 997 66.28 -0.55 -5.59
CA ARG A 997 66.52 0.75 -6.27
C ARG A 997 65.30 1.61 -6.55
N LEU A 998 64.11 1.20 -6.10
CA LEU A 998 62.88 2.00 -6.28
C LEU A 998 62.01 2.08 -5.01
N VAL A 999 62.54 1.64 -3.86
CA VAL A 999 61.90 1.78 -2.54
C VAL A 999 62.66 2.76 -1.62
N ASP A 1000 63.84 3.25 -2.03
CA ASP A 1000 64.69 4.12 -1.18
C ASP A 1000 64.67 5.62 -1.55
N GLU A 1001 63.80 6.11 -2.45
CA GLU A 1001 63.80 7.55 -2.83
C GLU A 1001 62.56 8.38 -2.44
N GLU A 1002 61.52 7.82 -1.81
CA GLU A 1002 60.38 8.64 -1.33
C GLU A 1002 60.10 8.59 0.18
N GLU A 1003 60.83 7.80 0.98
CA GLU A 1003 60.59 7.69 2.44
C GLU A 1003 61.74 8.20 3.34
N VAL A 1004 62.75 8.89 2.79
CA VAL A 1004 63.89 9.44 3.57
C VAL A 1004 63.75 10.92 3.96
N ILE A 1005 62.70 11.65 3.53
CA ILE A 1005 62.65 13.11 3.81
C ILE A 1005 62.06 13.50 5.17
N ASN A 1006 61.48 12.60 5.98
CA ASN A 1006 60.81 13.00 7.24
C ASN A 1006 61.23 12.28 8.53
N ALA A 1007 62.36 11.56 8.55
CA ALA A 1007 62.82 10.83 9.75
C ALA A 1007 64.19 11.25 10.31
N GLU A 1008 64.89 12.22 9.73
CA GLU A 1008 66.23 12.65 10.18
C GLU A 1008 66.28 14.00 10.94
N SER A 1009 65.15 14.51 11.44
CA SER A 1009 65.14 15.73 12.27
C SER A 1009 64.64 15.54 13.71
N ALA A 1010 64.57 14.31 14.23
CA ALA A 1010 64.04 14.06 15.58
C ALA A 1010 65.05 13.43 16.58
N ASP A 1011 66.22 12.96 16.14
CA ASP A 1011 67.18 12.23 17.00
C ASP A 1011 68.54 12.92 17.23
N ALA A 1012 68.66 14.22 16.92
CA ALA A 1012 69.90 14.98 17.12
C ALA A 1012 69.97 15.84 18.41
N GLU A 1013 69.08 15.65 19.40
CA GLU A 1013 69.05 16.51 20.61
C GLU A 1013 68.99 15.79 21.97
N ARG A 1014 69.46 14.53 22.06
CA ARG A 1014 69.67 13.88 23.37
C ARG A 1014 71.03 13.18 23.45
N GLY A 1015 72.05 13.98 23.72
CA GLY A 1015 73.39 13.45 23.94
C GLY A 1015 74.45 14.47 24.31
N LEU A 1016 74.16 15.49 25.13
CA LEU A 1016 75.17 16.27 25.86
C LEU A 1016 74.55 16.77 27.19
N GLU A 1017 75.37 16.74 28.25
CA GLU A 1017 75.11 17.13 29.66
C GLU A 1017 74.31 16.08 30.48
N GLY A 1018 74.79 15.52 31.58
CA GLY A 1018 75.97 15.73 32.43
C GLY A 1018 75.72 14.95 33.73
#